data_AF-A0A8T7KFK5-F1
#
_entry.id   AF-A0A8T7KFK5-F1
#
_cell.length_a   1.000
_cell.length_b   1.000
_cell.length_c   1.000
_cell.angle_alpha   90.00
_cell.angle_beta   90.00
_cell.angle_gamma   90.00
#
_symmetry.space_group_name_H-M   'P 1'
#
loop_
_entity.id
_entity.type
_entity.pdbx_description
1 polymer ?
#
loop_
_entity_poly.entity_id
_entity_poly.type
_entity_poly.pdbx_seq_one_letter_code
_entity_poly.pdbx_strand_id
1 'polypeptide(L)'
;MKNTRLPAQLEAAREEIERIARDYGLDFFPIIYEVLDYRTLYETAAFGGFPTRYPHWRFGMEFDQLLKGHVWAGSTIYEMVINTNPSYAYLLEGNEDVTQKMVMAHVTGHVDFFKHNMWFAHTNRKMLDAMANHATRIQRIIDRVGYDIVEDFIDTCLSLENLIDYHSPYIRRPEAQSHKPIVGDDDPEVVEGLKVEREYMREFINPPEYLEAQRQKLESERARQRRFPENPQKDILLFLMNYAPLERWQHTVLEIVRDEAYYFAPQGMTKILNEGWACLTPHSLLYCGKGLVTIEEIVKNKIATTVSDGTEAQQIYDWAIFKDYPTVTIRTRRGLKLEGSVNHRVQLPDGSWRRLDELQPGDRVRISGGQRLWAREVVRLDWQPQARRTLADIAAQAEVSPTIVQRFRQGQHTLFDDTLAPLVAAYSEAHALPGTPTGRRTPIRVPELVDERLAAFLGYLCGDGHISEVKRTIGLTTGDEEQAQTFANLVSSLFGLEATWRKDGNRWRISFSSRDVEDFLKHLGLKTGVAARVKCVPDVILRSPEPVVASFLRALYDCDGYAGDAGVILSTSSERMGELVQLLLLNFGILSTRRLQRDGCWHVHTAGRSTVDFYMRIGFGLERKQTALGQYIEARRWFKAEVWSDEIVAIEHGRSDVYDISVTDTHRYAAQGFINHNSYWHSTIMTQKVASAAEIVSFADLHSGVVATGGGRLNPYKLGLELLRDVEDRWNKGKFGKEYEECEDIAAKRTWDRQLGLGRQKIFEIRKLYNDVTFIDEFLTPEFVLENKLFTFRYNRDTDLYEIASREFREIKEKLLFRLTNFGQPFIYVEDGNYNNRGEMYLRHRHEGVDLKMDYARDTMRNLHKIWTRPVHLETVIDDKKRLLSFDGSDFSERRID
;
A
#
# COMPACT_ATOMS: atom_id res chain seq x y z
N MET A 1 -3.59 -7.78 38.66
CA MET A 1 -2.71 -8.37 37.62
C MET A 1 -1.89 -9.52 38.23
N LYS A 2 -1.31 -10.41 37.40
CA LYS A 2 -0.17 -11.25 37.82
C LYS A 2 1.07 -10.33 38.03
N ASN A 3 2.12 -10.84 38.66
CA ASN A 3 3.35 -10.08 38.92
C ASN A 3 4.24 -10.01 37.66
N THR A 4 3.85 -9.16 36.70
CA THR A 4 4.41 -9.01 35.35
C THR A 4 5.78 -8.30 35.33
N ARG A 5 6.78 -8.90 35.99
CA ARG A 5 8.18 -8.55 35.72
C ARG A 5 8.56 -9.02 34.32
N LEU A 6 9.28 -8.17 33.59
CA LEU A 6 9.85 -8.54 32.29
C LEU A 6 10.78 -9.76 32.43
N PRO A 7 10.75 -10.72 31.48
CA PRO A 7 11.79 -11.72 31.35
C PRO A 7 13.17 -11.05 31.24
N ALA A 8 14.20 -11.64 31.84
CA ALA A 8 15.53 -11.03 31.90
C ALA A 8 16.16 -10.71 30.52
N GLN A 9 15.76 -11.45 29.48
CA GLN A 9 16.13 -11.18 28.08
C GLN A 9 15.49 -9.89 27.55
N LEU A 10 14.20 -9.66 27.85
CA LEU A 10 13.47 -8.45 27.46
C LEU A 10 13.89 -7.24 28.29
N GLU A 11 14.27 -7.44 29.56
CA GLU A 11 14.86 -6.37 30.39
C GLU A 11 16.20 -5.90 29.82
N ALA A 12 17.09 -6.83 29.43
CA ALA A 12 18.35 -6.49 28.77
C ALA A 12 18.15 -5.81 27.41
N ALA A 13 17.17 -6.28 26.62
CA ALA A 13 16.79 -5.64 25.35
C ALA A 13 16.27 -4.21 25.55
N ARG A 14 15.46 -3.96 26.60
CA ARG A 14 14.99 -2.63 26.98
C ARG A 14 16.17 -1.69 27.27
N GLU A 15 17.12 -2.11 28.12
CA GLU A 15 18.28 -1.28 28.47
C GLU A 15 19.16 -0.96 27.25
N GLU A 16 19.36 -1.91 26.34
CA GLU A 16 20.10 -1.70 25.09
C GLU A 16 19.38 -0.74 24.13
N ILE A 17 18.09 -0.98 23.86
CA ILE A 17 17.27 -0.15 22.98
C ILE A 17 17.19 1.27 23.49
N GLU A 18 16.90 1.47 24.78
CA GLU A 18 16.83 2.80 25.37
C GLU A 18 18.17 3.56 25.32
N ARG A 19 19.30 2.86 25.54
CA ARG A 19 20.64 3.45 25.40
C ARG A 19 20.88 3.90 23.96
N ILE A 20 20.53 3.06 23.00
CA ILE A 20 20.71 3.35 21.57
C ILE A 20 19.80 4.48 21.09
N ALA A 21 18.55 4.54 21.55
CA ALA A 21 17.64 5.65 21.28
C ALA A 21 18.24 6.98 21.77
N ARG A 22 18.82 6.99 22.98
CA ARG A 22 19.54 8.15 23.54
C ARG A 22 20.80 8.51 22.76
N ASP A 23 21.57 7.54 22.26
CA ASP A 23 22.71 7.78 21.34
C ASP A 23 22.28 8.52 20.06
N TYR A 24 21.05 8.29 19.56
CA TYR A 24 20.49 9.00 18.40
C TYR A 24 19.89 10.38 18.73
N GLY A 25 19.87 10.77 20.01
CA GLY A 25 19.33 12.05 20.47
C GLY A 25 17.85 12.02 20.87
N LEU A 26 17.24 10.84 21.00
CA LEU A 26 15.88 10.70 21.53
C LEU A 26 15.89 10.84 23.07
N ASP A 27 14.95 11.62 23.59
CA ASP A 27 14.71 11.82 25.01
C ASP A 27 13.21 11.56 25.32
N PHE A 28 12.97 10.49 26.06
CA PHE A 28 11.63 9.94 26.32
C PHE A 28 11.35 9.91 27.84
N PHE A 29 10.11 9.67 28.24
CA PHE A 29 9.77 9.34 29.63
C PHE A 29 10.26 7.91 29.96
N PRO A 30 10.43 7.55 31.24
CA PRO A 30 10.66 6.17 31.63
C PRO A 30 9.51 5.28 31.12
N ILE A 31 9.86 4.15 30.49
CA ILE A 31 8.89 3.27 29.83
C ILE A 31 8.75 1.97 30.62
N ILE A 32 7.53 1.66 31.04
CA ILE A 32 7.17 0.40 31.67
C ILE A 32 6.56 -0.50 30.59
N TYR A 33 7.23 -1.61 30.29
CA TYR A 33 6.72 -2.61 29.37
C TYR A 33 6.03 -3.73 30.16
N GLU A 34 4.75 -3.98 29.89
CA GLU A 34 3.98 -5.07 30.50
C GLU A 34 3.68 -6.15 29.45
N VAL A 35 3.99 -7.41 29.77
CA VAL A 35 3.68 -8.56 28.92
C VAL A 35 2.28 -9.08 29.24
N LEU A 36 1.40 -9.10 28.23
CA LEU A 36 -0.01 -9.50 28.31
C LEU A 36 -0.30 -10.67 27.36
N ASP A 37 -1.26 -11.54 27.71
CA ASP A 37 -1.81 -12.48 26.73
C ASP A 37 -2.68 -11.75 25.67
N TYR A 38 -2.94 -12.41 24.53
CA TYR A 38 -3.66 -11.79 23.42
C TYR A 38 -5.03 -11.26 23.85
N ARG A 39 -5.74 -12.00 24.70
CA ARG A 39 -7.05 -11.62 25.19
C ARG A 39 -6.97 -10.34 26.02
N THR A 40 -6.07 -10.28 26.99
CA THR A 40 -5.87 -9.12 27.86
C THR A 40 -5.39 -7.90 27.07
N LEU A 41 -4.55 -8.10 26.04
CA LEU A 41 -4.14 -7.03 25.12
C LEU A 41 -5.35 -6.45 24.36
N TYR A 42 -6.23 -7.30 23.82
CA TYR A 42 -7.44 -6.84 23.12
C TYR A 42 -8.49 -6.22 24.06
N GLU A 43 -8.66 -6.74 25.29
CA GLU A 43 -9.51 -6.12 26.32
C GLU A 43 -8.97 -4.74 26.72
N THR A 44 -7.65 -4.60 26.90
CA THR A 44 -6.97 -3.33 27.20
C THR A 44 -7.06 -2.34 26.03
N ALA A 45 -6.95 -2.81 24.79
CA ALA A 45 -7.09 -2.00 23.58
C ALA A 45 -8.52 -1.43 23.43
N ALA A 46 -9.56 -2.21 23.75
CA ALA A 46 -10.95 -1.74 23.76
C ALA A 46 -11.23 -0.68 24.84
N PHE A 47 -10.45 -0.65 25.93
CA PHE A 47 -10.45 0.46 26.89
C PHE A 47 -9.53 1.64 26.49
N GLY A 48 -9.06 1.70 25.23
CA GLY A 48 -8.18 2.77 24.75
C GLY A 48 -6.75 2.69 25.31
N GLY A 49 -6.29 1.49 25.64
CA GLY A 49 -4.99 1.22 26.25
C GLY A 49 -5.01 1.18 27.78
N PHE A 50 -6.13 1.44 28.45
CA PHE A 50 -6.20 1.51 29.91
C PHE A 50 -6.65 0.19 30.55
N PRO A 51 -6.02 -0.27 31.66
CA PRO A 51 -6.38 -1.53 32.33
C PRO A 51 -7.68 -1.45 33.14
N THR A 52 -8.31 -0.27 33.24
CA THR A 52 -9.59 -0.05 33.92
C THR A 52 -10.24 1.21 33.35
N ARG A 53 -11.50 1.10 32.93
CA ARG A 53 -12.38 2.19 32.51
C ARG A 53 -13.77 1.96 33.12
N TYR A 54 -14.70 2.90 32.99
CA TYR A 54 -16.07 2.71 33.46
C TYR A 54 -16.80 1.60 32.66
N PRO A 55 -17.75 0.87 33.25
CA PRO A 55 -18.51 -0.15 32.53
C PRO A 55 -19.42 0.51 31.48
N HIS A 56 -19.36 0.02 30.24
CA HIS A 56 -20.23 0.45 29.14
C HIS A 56 -20.23 -0.58 28.01
N TRP A 57 -21.39 -0.87 27.39
CA TRP A 57 -21.50 -1.87 26.33
C TRP A 57 -20.60 -1.60 25.10
N ARG A 58 -20.37 -0.32 24.75
CA ARG A 58 -19.47 0.11 23.65
C ARG A 58 -18.12 -0.60 23.68
N PHE A 59 -17.48 -0.69 24.85
CA PHE A 59 -16.16 -1.34 24.98
C PHE A 59 -16.24 -2.85 24.76
N GLY A 60 -17.38 -3.48 25.09
CA GLY A 60 -17.66 -4.88 24.74
C GLY A 60 -17.82 -5.10 23.23
N MET A 61 -18.48 -4.16 22.53
CA MET A 61 -18.59 -4.18 21.07
C MET A 61 -17.25 -3.92 20.39
N GLU A 62 -16.47 -2.96 20.87
CA GLU A 62 -15.13 -2.65 20.36
C GLU A 62 -14.17 -3.84 20.59
N PHE A 63 -14.23 -4.49 21.75
CA PHE A 63 -13.49 -5.74 22.02
C PHE A 63 -13.89 -6.87 21.07
N ASP A 64 -15.18 -7.14 20.91
CA ASP A 64 -15.69 -8.17 19.99
C ASP A 64 -15.28 -7.90 18.54
N GLN A 65 -15.33 -6.64 18.09
CA GLN A 65 -14.90 -6.22 16.77
C GLN A 65 -13.39 -6.41 16.56
N LEU A 66 -12.56 -5.98 17.53
CA LEU A 66 -11.10 -6.13 17.46
C LEU A 66 -10.67 -7.61 17.50
N LEU A 67 -11.27 -8.40 18.39
CA LEU A 67 -10.98 -9.82 18.53
C LEU A 67 -11.44 -10.62 17.29
N LYS A 68 -12.60 -10.30 16.71
CA LYS A 68 -13.03 -10.89 15.43
C LYS A 68 -12.14 -10.47 14.28
N GLY A 69 -11.66 -9.23 14.26
CA GLY A 69 -10.65 -8.76 13.32
C GLY A 69 -9.37 -9.60 13.39
N HIS A 70 -8.87 -9.87 14.60
CA HIS A 70 -7.70 -10.72 14.80
C HIS A 70 -7.94 -12.15 14.34
N VAL A 71 -8.99 -12.81 14.85
CA VAL A 71 -9.25 -14.25 14.64
C VAL A 71 -9.68 -14.57 13.20
N TRP A 72 -10.43 -13.70 12.53
CA TRP A 72 -11.02 -13.99 11.21
C TRP A 72 -10.48 -13.13 10.06
N ALA A 73 -9.85 -12.00 10.34
CA ALA A 73 -9.30 -11.08 9.33
C ALA A 73 -7.78 -10.81 9.49
N GLY A 74 -7.11 -11.47 10.45
CA GLY A 74 -5.65 -11.39 10.65
C GLY A 74 -5.13 -10.07 11.22
N SER A 75 -5.98 -9.18 11.74
CA SER A 75 -5.54 -7.87 12.23
C SER A 75 -4.88 -7.95 13.60
N THR A 76 -3.55 -7.90 13.64
CA THR A 76 -2.75 -7.94 14.87
C THR A 76 -2.44 -6.54 15.39
N ILE A 77 -2.64 -6.31 16.70
CA ILE A 77 -2.13 -5.11 17.39
C ILE A 77 -0.67 -5.40 17.76
N TYR A 78 0.27 -4.87 16.98
CA TYR A 78 1.70 -5.03 17.25
C TYR A 78 2.14 -4.20 18.47
N GLU A 79 1.60 -2.99 18.63
CA GLU A 79 1.95 -2.10 19.74
C GLU A 79 0.73 -1.37 20.32
N MET A 80 0.82 -1.05 21.61
CA MET A 80 -0.11 -0.18 22.33
C MET A 80 0.68 0.59 23.37
N VAL A 81 0.61 1.92 23.36
CA VAL A 81 1.42 2.80 24.21
C VAL A 81 0.61 3.96 24.81
N ILE A 82 0.83 4.25 26.08
CA ILE A 82 0.16 5.31 26.85
C ILE A 82 1.15 6.46 27.11
N ASN A 83 0.76 7.68 26.74
CA ASN A 83 1.53 8.94 26.88
C ASN A 83 1.62 9.52 28.31
N THR A 84 1.54 8.67 29.35
CA THR A 84 1.73 9.00 30.77
C THR A 84 3.22 9.17 31.14
N ASN A 85 3.51 9.53 32.39
CA ASN A 85 4.87 9.51 32.95
C ASN A 85 4.87 8.79 34.33
N PRO A 86 5.39 7.56 34.43
CA PRO A 86 6.00 6.76 33.36
C PRO A 86 5.02 6.43 32.23
N SER A 87 5.54 6.26 31.02
CA SER A 87 4.76 5.78 29.88
C SER A 87 4.62 4.26 29.96
N TYR A 88 3.46 3.72 29.58
CA TYR A 88 3.21 2.28 29.60
C TYR A 88 3.14 1.76 28.17
N ALA A 89 3.69 0.58 27.92
CA ALA A 89 3.62 -0.09 26.63
C ALA A 89 3.34 -1.58 26.81
N TYR A 90 2.48 -2.13 25.97
CA TYR A 90 2.03 -3.52 26.09
C TYR A 90 2.68 -4.40 25.04
N LEU A 91 3.26 -5.51 25.50
CA LEU A 91 3.91 -6.54 24.71
C LEU A 91 3.05 -7.81 24.74
N LEU A 92 2.94 -8.52 23.61
CA LEU A 92 2.14 -9.74 23.52
C LEU A 92 2.97 -10.96 23.96
N GLU A 93 2.46 -11.78 24.88
CA GLU A 93 3.18 -12.95 25.44
C GLU A 93 3.58 -14.00 24.38
N GLY A 94 2.88 -14.05 23.25
CA GLY A 94 3.17 -14.94 22.12
C GLY A 94 4.06 -14.35 21.01
N ASN A 95 4.55 -13.12 21.14
CA ASN A 95 5.45 -12.50 20.17
C ASN A 95 6.89 -13.04 20.31
N GLU A 96 7.58 -13.24 19.19
CA GLU A 96 9.03 -13.51 19.15
C GLU A 96 9.83 -12.33 19.75
N ASP A 97 11.01 -12.62 20.33
CA ASP A 97 11.92 -11.62 20.90
C ASP A 97 12.20 -10.45 19.94
N VAL A 98 12.24 -10.73 18.63
CA VAL A 98 12.46 -9.74 17.58
C VAL A 98 11.28 -8.78 17.42
N THR A 99 10.05 -9.30 17.50
CA THR A 99 8.82 -8.52 17.53
C THR A 99 8.78 -7.65 18.78
N GLN A 100 9.16 -8.20 19.95
CA GLN A 100 9.25 -7.42 21.19
C GLN A 100 10.28 -6.28 21.04
N LYS A 101 11.47 -6.56 20.50
CA LYS A 101 12.51 -5.55 20.22
C LYS A 101 12.04 -4.47 19.25
N MET A 102 11.32 -4.85 18.18
CA MET A 102 10.73 -3.88 17.25
C MET A 102 9.78 -2.93 17.98
N VAL A 103 8.82 -3.49 18.74
CA VAL A 103 7.80 -2.73 19.46
C VAL A 103 8.47 -1.84 20.51
N MET A 104 9.44 -2.35 21.26
CA MET A 104 10.27 -1.54 22.17
C MET A 104 10.92 -0.36 21.45
N ALA A 105 11.59 -0.59 20.31
CA ALA A 105 12.24 0.45 19.52
C ALA A 105 11.25 1.48 18.98
N HIS A 106 10.07 1.06 18.48
CA HIS A 106 9.05 1.98 17.97
C HIS A 106 8.44 2.84 19.08
N VAL A 107 8.11 2.19 20.21
CA VAL A 107 7.63 2.85 21.42
C VAL A 107 8.61 3.91 21.93
N THR A 108 9.94 3.74 21.84
CA THR A 108 10.86 4.84 22.21
C THR A 108 10.69 6.09 21.35
N GLY A 109 10.37 5.93 20.06
CA GLY A 109 10.07 7.05 19.15
C GLY A 109 8.74 7.72 19.49
N HIS A 110 7.68 6.94 19.73
CA HIS A 110 6.39 7.49 20.16
C HIS A 110 6.49 8.22 21.51
N VAL A 111 7.20 7.68 22.50
CA VAL A 111 7.32 8.32 23.82
C VAL A 111 8.21 9.57 23.78
N ASP A 112 9.25 9.60 22.95
CA ASP A 112 10.03 10.81 22.64
C ASP A 112 9.14 11.91 22.02
N PHE A 113 8.29 11.52 21.05
CA PHE A 113 7.29 12.41 20.47
C PHE A 113 6.30 12.93 21.53
N PHE A 114 5.73 12.05 22.35
CA PHE A 114 4.78 12.41 23.43
C PHE A 114 5.41 13.30 24.52
N LYS A 115 6.73 13.26 24.71
CA LYS A 115 7.45 14.12 25.66
C LYS A 115 7.68 15.52 25.11
N HIS A 116 8.04 15.63 23.84
CA HIS A 116 8.52 16.88 23.25
C HIS A 116 7.51 17.64 22.40
N ASN A 117 6.48 16.98 21.87
CA ASN A 117 5.47 17.62 21.04
C ASN A 117 4.55 18.53 21.88
N MET A 118 4.38 19.78 21.44
CA MET A 118 3.59 20.81 22.11
C MET A 118 2.12 20.39 22.32
N TRP A 119 1.54 19.61 21.40
CA TRP A 119 0.15 19.18 21.50
C TRP A 119 -0.05 18.20 22.66
N PHE A 120 0.96 17.37 22.96
CA PHE A 120 0.94 16.49 24.13
C PHE A 120 1.23 17.21 25.46
N ALA A 121 1.74 18.44 25.46
CA ALA A 121 2.20 19.13 26.68
C ALA A 121 1.13 19.28 27.77
N HIS A 122 -0.14 19.44 27.37
CA HIS A 122 -1.27 19.60 28.28
C HIS A 122 -1.89 18.27 28.77
N THR A 123 -1.51 17.13 28.16
CA THR A 123 -2.14 15.83 28.47
C THR A 123 -1.85 15.38 29.89
N ASN A 124 -2.85 14.79 30.56
CA ASN A 124 -2.72 14.31 31.92
C ASN A 124 -1.71 13.15 32.00
N ARG A 125 -0.50 13.44 32.50
CA ARG A 125 0.58 12.44 32.60
C ARG A 125 0.33 11.35 33.66
N LYS A 126 -0.78 11.43 34.38
CA LYS A 126 -1.31 10.41 35.31
C LYS A 126 -2.70 9.91 34.90
N MET A 127 -3.00 9.84 33.60
CA MET A 127 -4.33 9.42 33.13
C MET A 127 -4.74 8.01 33.61
N LEU A 128 -3.79 7.13 33.91
CA LEU A 128 -4.05 5.83 34.56
C LEU A 128 -4.76 5.99 35.92
N ASP A 129 -4.28 6.91 36.77
CA ASP A 129 -4.92 7.24 38.05
C ASP A 129 -6.30 7.89 37.79
N ALA A 130 -6.41 8.73 36.76
CA ALA A 130 -7.66 9.43 36.42
C ALA A 130 -8.75 8.44 35.95
N MET A 131 -8.46 7.56 34.99
CA MET A 131 -9.38 6.55 34.46
C MET A 131 -9.90 5.61 35.56
N ALA A 132 -9.04 5.18 36.49
CA ALA A 132 -9.46 4.39 37.64
C ALA A 132 -10.39 5.17 38.61
N ASN A 133 -10.13 6.48 38.79
CA ASN A 133 -11.03 7.36 39.53
C ASN A 133 -12.35 7.63 38.77
N HIS A 134 -12.33 7.74 37.44
CA HIS A 134 -13.52 7.89 36.60
C HIS A 134 -14.41 6.65 36.71
N ALA A 135 -13.85 5.46 36.52
CA ALA A 135 -14.54 4.19 36.74
C ALA A 135 -15.18 4.12 38.14
N THR A 136 -14.44 4.53 39.18
CA THR A 136 -14.94 4.58 40.57
C THR A 136 -16.04 5.63 40.77
N ARG A 137 -15.99 6.78 40.08
CA ARG A 137 -17.05 7.81 40.10
C ARG A 137 -18.33 7.31 39.42
N ILE A 138 -18.20 6.71 38.23
CA ILE A 138 -19.32 6.16 37.46
C ILE A 138 -19.97 4.99 38.21
N GLN A 139 -19.20 4.05 38.76
CA GLN A 139 -19.77 2.94 39.54
C GLN A 139 -20.61 3.45 40.72
N ARG A 140 -20.10 4.44 41.49
CA ARG A 140 -20.85 5.07 42.58
C ARG A 140 -22.10 5.85 42.15
N ILE A 141 -22.25 6.14 40.86
CA ILE A 141 -23.45 6.73 40.27
C ILE A 141 -24.43 5.63 39.86
N ILE A 142 -23.95 4.57 39.19
CA ILE A 142 -24.70 3.34 38.87
C ILE A 142 -25.33 2.75 40.14
N ASP A 143 -24.56 2.62 41.22
CA ASP A 143 -24.98 2.11 42.54
C ASP A 143 -26.12 2.93 43.20
N ARG A 144 -26.42 4.13 42.69
CA ARG A 144 -27.40 5.08 43.25
C ARG A 144 -28.58 5.39 42.32
N VAL A 145 -28.33 5.41 41.02
CA VAL A 145 -29.29 5.83 39.97
C VAL A 145 -29.86 4.61 39.21
N GLY A 146 -29.14 3.49 39.21
CA GLY A 146 -29.42 2.32 38.36
C GLY A 146 -28.51 2.29 37.13
N TYR A 147 -28.28 1.10 36.59
CA TYR A 147 -27.38 0.89 35.45
C TYR A 147 -27.93 1.53 34.17
N ASP A 148 -29.12 1.11 33.74
CA ASP A 148 -29.73 1.44 32.44
C ASP A 148 -29.88 2.95 32.20
N ILE A 149 -30.23 3.71 33.25
CA ILE A 149 -30.40 5.17 33.21
C ILE A 149 -29.04 5.88 33.03
N VAL A 150 -27.98 5.33 33.61
CA VAL A 150 -26.63 5.88 33.51
C VAL A 150 -26.00 5.46 32.18
N GLU A 151 -26.30 4.26 31.67
CA GLU A 151 -25.86 3.79 30.35
C GLU A 151 -26.46 4.63 29.21
N ASP A 152 -27.79 4.84 29.15
CA ASP A 152 -28.41 5.70 28.12
C ASP A 152 -27.88 7.15 28.16
N PHE A 153 -27.54 7.66 29.35
CA PHE A 153 -26.91 8.97 29.47
C PHE A 153 -25.44 8.97 29.03
N ILE A 154 -24.67 7.91 29.30
CA ILE A 154 -23.30 7.76 28.80
C ILE A 154 -23.31 7.62 27.26
N ASP A 155 -24.19 6.80 26.67
CA ASP A 155 -24.38 6.72 25.22
C ASP A 155 -24.68 8.10 24.61
N THR A 156 -25.58 8.84 25.25
CA THR A 156 -25.93 10.21 24.84
C THR A 156 -24.70 11.12 24.88
N CYS A 157 -23.87 11.05 25.93
CA CYS A 157 -22.62 11.81 26.03
C CYS A 157 -21.56 11.38 24.99
N LEU A 158 -21.38 10.07 24.79
CA LEU A 158 -20.40 9.50 23.87
C LEU A 158 -20.73 9.82 22.41
N SER A 159 -22.02 9.88 22.05
CA SER A 159 -22.46 10.35 20.73
C SER A 159 -22.08 11.80 20.41
N LEU A 160 -21.70 12.57 21.44
CA LEU A 160 -21.31 13.98 21.37
C LEU A 160 -19.83 14.20 21.72
N GLU A 161 -19.04 13.14 21.96
CA GLU A 161 -17.65 13.20 22.47
C GLU A 161 -16.69 14.03 21.60
N ASN A 162 -17.06 14.21 20.34
CA ASN A 162 -16.31 14.96 19.33
C ASN A 162 -16.70 16.44 19.21
N LEU A 163 -17.75 16.90 19.91
CA LEU A 163 -18.19 18.30 19.89
C LEU A 163 -17.43 19.19 20.89
N ILE A 164 -16.13 18.91 21.07
CA ILE A 164 -15.17 19.74 21.80
C ILE A 164 -14.44 20.70 20.87
N ASP A 165 -13.88 21.80 21.40
CA ASP A 165 -12.86 22.52 20.65
C ASP A 165 -11.46 21.98 20.96
N TYR A 166 -10.98 21.08 20.11
CA TYR A 166 -9.62 20.54 20.13
C TYR A 166 -8.50 21.59 20.33
N HIS A 167 -8.73 22.87 20.01
CA HIS A 167 -7.73 23.94 20.22
C HIS A 167 -7.83 24.65 21.59
N SER A 168 -8.88 24.41 22.37
CA SER A 168 -9.14 25.07 23.67
C SER A 168 -7.97 24.96 24.67
N PRO A 169 -7.29 23.80 24.85
CA PRO A 169 -6.21 23.67 25.84
C PRO A 169 -4.97 24.52 25.54
N TYR A 170 -4.80 25.01 24.31
CA TYR A 170 -3.61 25.74 23.86
C TYR A 170 -3.83 27.25 23.74
N ILE A 171 -5.09 27.71 23.75
CA ILE A 171 -5.44 29.10 23.49
C ILE A 171 -6.17 29.68 24.72
N ARG A 172 -5.61 30.74 25.32
CA ARG A 172 -6.27 31.49 26.39
C ARG A 172 -7.43 32.34 25.85
N ARG A 173 -8.53 31.71 25.45
CA ARG A 173 -9.80 32.39 25.16
C ARG A 173 -10.55 32.70 26.47
N PRO A 174 -11.31 33.81 26.57
CA PRO A 174 -12.23 34.05 27.68
C PRO A 174 -13.26 32.92 27.84
N GLU A 175 -13.76 32.41 26.70
CA GLU A 175 -14.70 31.29 26.56
C GLU A 175 -14.22 29.98 27.21
N ALA A 176 -12.91 29.78 27.37
CA ALA A 176 -12.34 28.52 27.86
C ALA A 176 -12.35 28.39 29.40
N GLN A 177 -12.85 29.40 30.12
CA GLN A 177 -12.98 29.37 31.58
C GLN A 177 -14.35 28.82 31.98
N SER A 178 -14.36 27.75 32.78
CA SER A 178 -15.60 27.25 33.41
C SER A 178 -16.18 28.33 34.33
N HIS A 179 -17.27 28.94 33.88
CA HIS A 179 -18.02 29.89 34.69
C HIS A 179 -18.75 29.14 35.82
N LYS A 180 -19.02 29.83 36.93
CA LYS A 180 -19.91 29.26 37.95
C LYS A 180 -21.29 29.01 37.32
N PRO A 181 -21.96 27.89 37.62
CA PRO A 181 -23.26 27.59 37.02
C PRO A 181 -24.27 28.69 37.37
N ILE A 182 -24.99 29.16 36.36
CA ILE A 182 -25.99 30.22 36.49
C ILE A 182 -27.27 29.63 37.08
N VAL A 183 -27.32 29.51 38.40
CA VAL A 183 -28.49 29.06 39.15
C VAL A 183 -29.18 30.25 39.80
N GLY A 184 -30.19 30.80 39.10
CA GLY A 184 -31.23 31.66 39.65
C GLY A 184 -30.83 33.11 39.94
N ASP A 185 -31.45 34.03 39.20
CA ASP A 185 -32.35 35.04 39.79
C ASP A 185 -33.23 35.63 38.67
N ASP A 186 -34.42 35.06 38.49
CA ASP A 186 -35.46 35.59 37.60
C ASP A 186 -36.26 36.69 38.33
N ASP A 187 -35.65 37.86 38.52
CA ASP A 187 -36.32 39.06 39.04
C ASP A 187 -36.10 40.24 38.07
N PRO A 188 -37.16 40.83 37.47
CA PRO A 188 -36.99 41.77 36.37
C PRO A 188 -36.61 43.17 36.86
N GLU A 189 -35.31 43.51 36.77
CA GLU A 189 -34.83 44.86 37.08
C GLU A 189 -35.64 45.96 36.35
N VAL A 190 -36.18 46.87 37.15
CA VAL A 190 -36.89 48.07 36.70
C VAL A 190 -35.87 49.20 36.53
N VAL A 191 -36.03 50.00 35.48
CA VAL A 191 -35.14 51.16 35.22
C VAL A 191 -35.39 52.26 36.26
N GLU A 192 -34.73 52.18 37.41
CA GLU A 192 -34.64 53.29 38.37
C GLU A 192 -33.79 54.41 37.76
N GLY A 193 -34.43 55.55 37.45
CA GLY A 193 -33.72 56.79 37.16
C GLY A 193 -32.90 57.28 38.37
N LEU A 194 -31.96 58.20 38.14
CA LEU A 194 -31.07 58.74 39.17
C LEU A 194 -31.85 59.18 40.41
N LYS A 195 -31.40 58.74 41.60
CA LYS A 195 -32.06 59.05 42.87
C LYS A 195 -31.98 60.55 43.17
N VAL A 196 -33.12 61.13 43.51
CA VAL A 196 -33.29 62.57 43.71
C VAL A 196 -33.85 62.84 45.11
N GLU A 197 -33.21 63.74 45.87
CA GLU A 197 -33.64 64.12 47.23
C GLU A 197 -34.95 64.91 47.27
N ARG A 198 -35.43 65.42 46.13
CA ARG A 198 -36.60 66.30 46.02
C ARG A 198 -37.40 66.01 44.75
N GLU A 199 -38.69 65.76 44.93
CA GLU A 199 -39.56 65.23 43.87
C GLU A 199 -39.71 66.15 42.65
N TYR A 200 -39.73 67.47 42.83
CA TYR A 200 -39.84 68.42 41.71
C TYR A 200 -38.60 68.46 40.79
N MET A 201 -37.44 67.92 41.22
CA MET A 201 -36.26 67.86 40.36
C MET A 201 -36.19 66.55 39.54
N ARG A 202 -37.15 65.63 39.72
CA ARG A 202 -37.17 64.32 39.07
C ARG A 202 -37.28 64.42 37.54
N GLU A 203 -38.10 65.36 37.05
CA GLU A 203 -38.26 65.65 35.60
C GLU A 203 -37.05 66.36 34.99
N PHE A 204 -36.33 67.19 35.78
CA PHE A 204 -35.13 67.91 35.32
C PHE A 204 -33.86 67.05 35.34
N ILE A 205 -33.78 66.07 36.25
CA ILE A 205 -32.60 65.18 36.42
C ILE A 205 -32.75 63.90 35.59
N ASN A 206 -33.97 63.43 35.34
CA ASN A 206 -34.26 62.32 34.42
C ASN A 206 -35.17 62.80 33.27
N PRO A 207 -34.69 63.68 32.37
CA PRO A 207 -35.49 64.16 31.25
C PRO A 207 -35.85 63.01 30.28
N PRO A 208 -36.90 63.14 29.45
CA PRO A 208 -37.37 62.05 28.58
C PRO A 208 -36.28 61.46 27.69
N GLU A 209 -35.45 62.30 27.07
CA GLU A 209 -34.32 61.89 26.22
C GLU A 209 -33.27 61.07 26.98
N TYR A 210 -33.04 61.35 28.27
CA TYR A 210 -32.12 60.57 29.12
C TYR A 210 -32.73 59.22 29.51
N LEU A 211 -34.04 59.18 29.78
CA LEU A 211 -34.77 57.93 30.05
C LEU A 211 -34.91 57.06 28.80
N GLU A 212 -35.08 57.66 27.63
CA GLU A 212 -35.06 56.95 26.34
C GLU A 212 -33.65 56.49 25.96
N ALA A 213 -32.62 57.31 26.19
CA ALA A 213 -31.23 56.88 26.03
C ALA A 213 -30.86 55.74 26.99
N GLN A 214 -31.30 55.79 28.25
CA GLN A 214 -31.15 54.65 29.18
C GLN A 214 -31.98 53.44 28.74
N ARG A 215 -33.20 53.61 28.23
CA ARG A 215 -34.00 52.48 27.69
C ARG A 215 -33.33 51.86 26.47
N GLN A 216 -32.89 52.64 25.50
CA GLN A 216 -32.15 52.13 24.33
C GLN A 216 -30.82 51.48 24.75
N LYS A 217 -30.12 52.04 25.74
CA LYS A 217 -28.90 51.43 26.30
C LYS A 217 -29.23 50.09 26.97
N LEU A 218 -30.25 50.03 27.83
CA LEU A 218 -30.67 48.83 28.54
C LEU A 218 -31.36 47.81 27.61
N GLU A 219 -31.95 48.23 26.49
CA GLU A 219 -32.39 47.37 25.40
C GLU A 219 -31.22 46.85 24.57
N SER A 220 -30.15 47.63 24.36
CA SER A 220 -28.92 47.17 23.72
C SER A 220 -28.10 46.24 24.63
N GLU A 221 -28.16 46.46 25.94
CA GLU A 221 -27.56 45.61 26.97
C GLU A 221 -28.41 44.34 27.15
N ARG A 222 -29.74 44.41 27.11
CA ARG A 222 -30.62 43.22 26.98
C ARG A 222 -30.44 42.50 25.64
N ALA A 223 -30.16 43.18 24.53
CA ALA A 223 -29.89 42.56 23.25
C ALA A 223 -28.51 41.87 23.22
N ARG A 224 -27.55 42.36 24.01
CA ARG A 224 -26.31 41.64 24.32
C ARG A 224 -26.54 40.46 25.25
N GLN A 225 -27.23 40.63 26.38
CA GLN A 225 -27.57 39.55 27.33
C GLN A 225 -28.44 38.45 26.71
N ARG A 226 -29.27 38.78 25.70
CA ARG A 226 -30.00 37.81 24.88
C ARG A 226 -29.09 36.90 24.07
N ARG A 227 -27.92 37.38 23.64
CA ARG A 227 -26.89 36.54 22.99
C ARG A 227 -26.08 35.84 24.06
N PHE A 228 -26.55 34.65 24.37
CA PHE A 228 -25.99 33.72 25.32
C PHE A 228 -25.59 32.47 24.53
N PRO A 229 -24.30 32.15 24.32
CA PRO A 229 -23.11 32.79 24.87
C PRO A 229 -22.76 34.14 24.18
N GLU A 230 -21.94 34.98 24.84
CA GLU A 230 -21.54 36.30 24.30
C GLU A 230 -20.83 36.21 22.94
N ASN A 231 -20.10 35.11 22.71
CA ASN A 231 -19.44 34.75 21.45
C ASN A 231 -19.76 33.29 21.10
N PRO A 232 -19.96 32.91 19.82
CA PRO A 232 -20.38 31.56 19.46
C PRO A 232 -19.40 30.47 19.94
N GLN A 233 -19.88 29.57 20.80
CA GLN A 233 -19.04 28.60 21.51
C GLN A 233 -18.93 27.29 20.71
N LYS A 234 -17.68 26.88 20.39
CA LYS A 234 -17.39 25.62 19.70
C LYS A 234 -17.38 24.39 20.62
N ASP A 235 -16.93 24.53 21.88
CA ASP A 235 -16.94 23.43 22.85
C ASP A 235 -18.38 23.27 23.40
N ILE A 236 -19.18 22.47 22.69
CA ILE A 236 -20.60 22.26 23.00
C ILE A 236 -20.75 21.45 24.28
N LEU A 237 -19.82 20.52 24.56
CA LEU A 237 -19.77 19.79 25.82
C LEU A 237 -19.57 20.75 27.01
N LEU A 238 -18.64 21.71 26.92
CA LEU A 238 -18.46 22.76 27.93
C LEU A 238 -19.71 23.67 28.04
N PHE A 239 -20.38 23.97 26.92
CA PHE A 239 -21.61 24.77 26.94
C PHE A 239 -22.71 24.05 27.74
N LEU A 240 -22.93 22.76 27.44
CA LEU A 240 -23.89 21.92 28.15
C LEU A 240 -23.52 21.76 29.64
N MET A 241 -22.24 21.56 29.98
CA MET A 241 -21.80 21.50 31.38
C MET A 241 -22.11 22.79 32.17
N ASN A 242 -21.87 23.96 31.57
CA ASN A 242 -22.07 25.24 32.24
C ASN A 242 -23.55 25.65 32.36
N TYR A 243 -24.40 25.21 31.41
CA TYR A 243 -25.68 25.87 31.14
C TYR A 243 -26.90 24.94 30.92
N ALA A 244 -26.71 23.65 30.64
CA ALA A 244 -27.85 22.73 30.51
C ALA A 244 -28.40 22.35 31.90
N PRO A 245 -29.70 22.00 32.03
CA PRO A 245 -30.33 21.68 33.31
C PRO A 245 -29.94 20.28 33.82
N LEU A 246 -28.66 20.07 34.08
CA LEU A 246 -28.06 18.79 34.45
C LEU A 246 -28.17 18.48 35.94
N GLU A 247 -28.48 17.22 36.26
CA GLU A 247 -28.27 16.68 37.60
C GLU A 247 -26.76 16.55 37.92
N ARG A 248 -26.42 16.56 39.22
CA ARG A 248 -25.02 16.48 39.70
C ARG A 248 -24.26 15.24 39.20
N TRP A 249 -24.97 14.13 38.95
CA TRP A 249 -24.37 12.92 38.41
C TRP A 249 -24.18 13.02 36.89
N GLN A 250 -25.16 13.58 36.16
CA GLN A 250 -25.06 13.84 34.72
C GLN A 250 -23.89 14.79 34.40
N HIS A 251 -23.73 15.88 35.15
CA HIS A 251 -22.57 16.76 35.02
C HIS A 251 -21.25 16.01 35.32
N THR A 252 -21.24 15.04 36.23
CA THR A 252 -20.04 14.19 36.47
C THR A 252 -19.75 13.28 35.28
N VAL A 253 -20.76 12.69 34.63
CA VAL A 253 -20.58 11.88 33.41
C VAL A 253 -20.04 12.76 32.27
N LEU A 254 -20.63 13.94 32.06
CA LEU A 254 -20.27 14.85 30.98
C LEU A 254 -18.84 15.43 31.17
N GLU A 255 -18.45 15.71 32.42
CA GLU A 255 -17.07 16.08 32.79
C GLU A 255 -16.07 14.96 32.43
N ILE A 256 -16.38 13.71 32.79
CA ILE A 256 -15.53 12.54 32.55
C ILE A 256 -15.34 12.30 31.05
N VAL A 257 -16.43 12.27 30.27
CA VAL A 257 -16.36 12.07 28.81
C VAL A 257 -15.56 13.19 28.13
N ARG A 258 -15.74 14.45 28.58
CA ARG A 258 -14.99 15.59 28.04
C ARG A 258 -13.49 15.53 28.37
N ASP A 259 -13.10 15.17 29.60
CA ASP A 259 -11.68 15.03 29.99
C ASP A 259 -10.99 13.90 29.22
N GLU A 260 -11.65 12.75 29.07
CA GLU A 260 -11.14 11.63 28.27
C GLU A 260 -11.03 11.97 26.78
N ALA A 261 -11.99 12.71 26.21
CA ALA A 261 -11.92 13.18 24.82
C ALA A 261 -10.73 14.13 24.58
N TYR A 262 -10.43 15.03 25.51
CA TYR A 262 -9.22 15.87 25.43
C TYR A 262 -7.93 15.07 25.59
N TYR A 263 -7.91 14.00 26.39
CA TYR A 263 -6.72 13.15 26.53
C TYR A 263 -6.34 12.41 25.24
N PHE A 264 -7.33 11.97 24.44
CA PHE A 264 -7.11 11.23 23.18
C PHE A 264 -6.98 12.13 21.93
N ALA A 265 -7.28 13.43 22.04
CA ALA A 265 -7.24 14.33 20.90
C ALA A 265 -5.83 14.45 20.24
N PRO A 266 -4.71 14.67 20.97
CA PRO A 266 -3.40 14.84 20.34
C PRO A 266 -2.92 13.65 19.49
N GLN A 267 -3.25 12.42 19.92
CA GLN A 267 -2.92 11.16 19.24
C GLN A 267 -3.63 11.05 17.88
N GLY A 268 -4.82 11.66 17.76
CA GLY A 268 -5.44 11.90 16.46
C GLY A 268 -4.73 13.01 15.67
N MET A 269 -4.43 14.14 16.32
CA MET A 269 -3.88 15.34 15.66
C MET A 269 -2.47 15.18 15.08
N THR A 270 -1.71 14.15 15.47
CA THR A 270 -0.30 13.95 15.06
C THR A 270 -0.01 12.57 14.46
N LYS A 271 -1.03 11.89 13.90
CA LYS A 271 -0.95 10.49 13.47
C LYS A 271 -0.16 10.29 12.16
N ILE A 272 -0.12 11.29 11.28
CA ILE A 272 0.63 11.23 10.02
C ILE A 272 2.14 11.36 10.30
N LEU A 273 2.51 12.29 11.18
CA LEU A 273 3.89 12.71 11.49
C LEU A 273 4.81 11.62 12.11
N ASN A 274 4.43 10.34 12.10
CA ASN A 274 4.89 9.35 13.09
C ASN A 274 5.47 8.00 12.51
N GLU A 275 5.54 7.71 11.17
CA GLU A 275 5.37 6.29 10.67
C GLU A 275 6.08 5.61 9.40
N GLY A 276 5.66 5.77 8.09
CA GLY A 276 5.66 4.76 6.93
C GLY A 276 6.73 4.52 5.75
N TRP A 277 6.51 4.87 4.44
CA TRP A 277 7.17 4.42 3.11
C TRP A 277 6.50 3.18 2.36
N ALA A 278 6.78 2.56 1.15
CA ALA A 278 7.58 2.68 -0.13
C ALA A 278 6.89 1.94 -1.39
N CYS A 279 7.48 1.71 -2.60
CA CYS A 279 6.90 0.96 -3.82
C CYS A 279 7.88 0.40 -4.94
N LEU A 280 7.55 -0.68 -5.72
CA LEU A 280 8.29 -1.27 -6.91
C LEU A 280 7.49 -1.32 -8.28
N THR A 281 7.72 -2.13 -9.36
CA THR A 281 7.08 -1.96 -10.75
C THR A 281 6.66 -3.25 -11.52
N PRO A 282 5.72 -3.25 -12.53
CA PRO A 282 4.90 -4.41 -12.92
C PRO A 282 5.65 -5.55 -13.62
N HIS A 283 6.44 -5.21 -14.63
CA HIS A 283 7.14 -6.18 -15.47
C HIS A 283 8.43 -6.71 -14.81
N SER A 284 8.73 -6.26 -13.59
CA SER A 284 9.85 -6.77 -12.79
C SER A 284 9.61 -8.25 -12.48
N LEU A 285 10.57 -9.09 -12.88
CA LEU A 285 10.52 -10.52 -12.64
C LEU A 285 11.08 -10.85 -11.26
N LEU A 286 10.32 -11.64 -10.52
CA LEU A 286 10.63 -12.18 -9.20
C LEU A 286 11.04 -13.65 -9.32
N TYR A 287 12.09 -14.03 -8.62
CA TYR A 287 12.44 -15.44 -8.44
C TYR A 287 11.53 -16.05 -7.37
N CYS A 288 10.67 -17.00 -7.73
CA CYS A 288 9.63 -17.53 -6.85
C CYS A 288 9.50 -19.07 -6.89
N GLY A 289 8.77 -19.63 -5.92
CA GLY A 289 8.44 -21.06 -5.85
C GLY A 289 7.54 -21.58 -6.99
N LYS A 290 7.19 -20.71 -7.95
CA LYS A 290 6.54 -21.02 -9.23
C LYS A 290 7.40 -20.62 -10.45
N GLY A 291 8.71 -20.42 -10.27
CA GLY A 291 9.66 -20.06 -11.32
C GLY A 291 9.99 -18.56 -11.38
N LEU A 292 10.20 -18.02 -12.57
CA LEU A 292 10.50 -16.59 -12.80
C LEU A 292 9.24 -15.86 -13.30
N VAL A 293 8.50 -15.22 -12.38
CA VAL A 293 7.15 -14.68 -12.61
C VAL A 293 7.13 -13.15 -12.44
N THR A 294 6.25 -12.42 -13.13
CA THR A 294 6.13 -10.97 -12.95
C THR A 294 5.46 -10.61 -11.64
N ILE A 295 5.91 -9.52 -11.01
CA ILE A 295 5.23 -8.97 -9.82
C ILE A 295 3.80 -8.52 -10.16
N GLU A 296 3.54 -8.06 -11.38
CA GLU A 296 2.18 -7.78 -11.88
C GLU A 296 1.23 -8.98 -11.72
N GLU A 297 1.64 -10.18 -12.13
CA GLU A 297 0.81 -11.38 -12.04
C GLU A 297 0.65 -11.84 -10.59
N ILE A 298 1.76 -11.86 -9.84
CA ILE A 298 1.77 -12.23 -8.42
C ILE A 298 0.83 -11.33 -7.62
N VAL A 299 0.83 -10.02 -7.87
CA VAL A 299 -0.01 -9.05 -7.15
C VAL A 299 -1.47 -9.06 -7.64
N LYS A 300 -1.73 -9.06 -8.95
CA LYS A 300 -3.12 -9.06 -9.47
C LYS A 300 -3.89 -10.31 -9.08
N ASN A 301 -3.22 -11.45 -9.04
CA ASN A 301 -3.84 -12.74 -8.71
C ASN A 301 -3.62 -13.16 -7.24
N LYS A 302 -3.03 -12.29 -6.40
CA LYS A 302 -2.66 -12.53 -4.99
C LYS A 302 -2.02 -13.91 -4.77
N ILE A 303 -0.95 -14.17 -5.52
CA ILE A 303 -0.33 -15.49 -5.57
C ILE A 303 0.51 -15.72 -4.30
N ALA A 304 -0.07 -16.44 -3.35
CA ALA A 304 0.67 -17.05 -2.25
C ALA A 304 1.73 -18.02 -2.80
N THR A 305 3.00 -17.68 -2.60
CA THR A 305 4.18 -18.47 -2.97
C THR A 305 5.42 -17.87 -2.29
N THR A 306 6.53 -18.61 -2.24
CA THR A 306 7.80 -18.04 -1.79
C THR A 306 8.46 -17.23 -2.89
N VAL A 307 9.23 -16.20 -2.54
CA VAL A 307 10.21 -15.50 -3.37
C VAL A 307 11.58 -15.51 -2.70
N SER A 308 12.66 -15.46 -3.47
CA SER A 308 13.99 -15.40 -2.86
C SER A 308 14.30 -14.00 -2.34
N ASP A 309 14.96 -13.89 -1.19
CA ASP A 309 15.49 -12.63 -0.65
C ASP A 309 16.89 -12.27 -1.23
N GLY A 310 17.45 -13.15 -2.07
CA GLY A 310 18.84 -13.11 -2.53
C GLY A 310 19.81 -13.98 -1.71
N THR A 311 19.33 -14.73 -0.72
CA THR A 311 20.09 -15.69 0.09
C THR A 311 19.32 -17.01 0.26
N GLU A 312 18.04 -16.91 0.62
CA GLU A 312 17.09 -17.97 0.99
C GLU A 312 15.73 -17.71 0.29
N ALA A 313 14.61 -18.20 0.83
CA ALA A 313 13.28 -18.14 0.18
C ALA A 313 12.12 -17.94 1.17
N GLN A 314 11.34 -16.87 0.97
CA GLN A 314 10.41 -16.27 1.92
C GLN A 314 8.99 -16.16 1.35
N GLN A 315 7.95 -16.37 2.16
CA GLN A 315 6.56 -16.37 1.70
C GLN A 315 6.05 -14.95 1.41
N ILE A 316 5.28 -14.77 0.33
CA ILE A 316 4.53 -13.52 0.11
C ILE A 316 3.25 -13.53 0.95
N TYR A 317 3.00 -12.44 1.68
CA TYR A 317 1.79 -12.27 2.50
C TYR A 317 0.95 -11.02 2.16
N ASP A 318 1.49 -10.02 1.47
CA ASP A 318 0.74 -8.84 0.99
C ASP A 318 1.11 -8.44 -0.45
N TRP A 319 0.20 -7.74 -1.13
CA TRP A 319 0.23 -7.41 -2.55
C TRP A 319 -0.39 -6.03 -2.83
N ALA A 320 0.43 -5.06 -3.28
CA ALA A 320 0.01 -3.67 -3.51
C ALA A 320 0.16 -3.20 -4.96
N ILE A 321 -0.76 -2.33 -5.42
CA ILE A 321 -0.71 -1.65 -6.74
C ILE A 321 -0.99 -0.16 -6.55
N PHE A 322 -0.16 0.70 -7.14
CA PHE A 322 -0.35 2.15 -7.21
C PHE A 322 -0.22 2.58 -8.68
N LYS A 323 -1.26 3.19 -9.25
CA LYS A 323 -1.31 3.49 -10.70
C LYS A 323 -0.57 4.78 -11.04
N ASP A 324 0.06 4.82 -12.22
CA ASP A 324 0.89 5.94 -12.72
C ASP A 324 1.74 6.59 -11.61
N TYR A 325 2.90 6.02 -11.28
CA TYR A 325 3.87 6.53 -10.30
C TYR A 325 5.20 6.90 -10.97
N PRO A 326 6.04 7.82 -10.42
CA PRO A 326 7.28 8.21 -11.09
C PRO A 326 8.30 7.10 -10.95
N THR A 327 8.84 6.64 -12.08
CA THR A 327 9.79 5.52 -12.11
C THR A 327 11.21 5.97 -12.41
N VAL A 328 12.17 5.22 -11.86
CA VAL A 328 13.57 5.28 -12.25
C VAL A 328 13.95 3.90 -12.79
N THR A 329 14.40 3.86 -14.03
CA THR A 329 15.13 2.73 -14.61
C THR A 329 16.60 2.91 -14.31
N ILE A 330 17.24 1.91 -13.71
CA ILE A 330 18.70 1.78 -13.64
C ILE A 330 19.16 0.64 -14.55
N ARG A 331 20.27 0.84 -15.28
CA ARG A 331 20.96 -0.20 -16.05
C ARG A 331 22.39 -0.38 -15.57
N THR A 332 22.84 -1.63 -15.44
CA THR A 332 24.19 -1.95 -14.97
C THR A 332 25.14 -2.37 -16.11
N ARG A 333 26.45 -2.39 -15.82
CA ARG A 333 27.54 -2.69 -16.77
C ARG A 333 27.54 -4.13 -17.31
N ARG A 334 26.87 -5.06 -16.61
CA ARG A 334 26.53 -6.42 -17.06
C ARG A 334 25.21 -6.49 -17.83
N GLY A 335 24.46 -5.41 -17.94
CA GLY A 335 23.21 -5.34 -18.71
C GLY A 335 21.94 -5.74 -17.95
N LEU A 336 21.96 -5.78 -16.61
CA LEU A 336 20.72 -5.93 -15.82
C LEU A 336 19.95 -4.60 -15.84
N LYS A 337 18.61 -4.67 -15.81
CA LYS A 337 17.69 -3.51 -15.77
C LYS A 337 16.68 -3.68 -14.64
N LEU A 338 16.72 -2.81 -13.64
CA LEU A 338 15.59 -2.61 -12.73
C LEU A 338 14.86 -1.34 -13.13
N GLU A 339 13.54 -1.38 -13.08
CA GLU A 339 12.72 -0.18 -12.96
C GLU A 339 12.04 -0.26 -11.59
N GLY A 340 11.86 0.88 -10.93
CA GLY A 340 11.23 0.97 -9.61
C GLY A 340 10.67 2.37 -9.39
N SER A 341 9.99 2.63 -8.28
CA SER A 341 9.64 4.02 -7.93
C SER A 341 10.89 4.84 -7.62
N VAL A 342 10.79 6.18 -7.71
CA VAL A 342 11.86 7.10 -7.28
C VAL A 342 12.39 6.78 -5.86
N ASN A 343 11.47 6.58 -4.90
CA ASN A 343 11.78 6.30 -3.50
C ASN A 343 12.17 4.84 -3.23
N HIS A 344 12.12 3.96 -4.25
CA HIS A 344 12.43 2.54 -4.12
C HIS A 344 13.90 2.34 -3.77
N ARG A 345 14.22 1.39 -2.89
CA ARG A 345 15.61 1.15 -2.48
C ARG A 345 16.17 -0.15 -3.04
N VAL A 346 17.45 -0.10 -3.40
CA VAL A 346 18.27 -1.27 -3.72
C VAL A 346 19.46 -1.41 -2.77
N GLN A 347 19.89 -2.64 -2.51
CA GLN A 347 21.03 -2.89 -1.63
C GLN A 347 22.36 -2.60 -2.34
N LEU A 348 23.28 -1.97 -1.62
CA LEU A 348 24.65 -1.72 -2.04
C LEU A 348 25.58 -2.89 -1.61
N PRO A 349 26.82 -2.99 -2.15
CA PRO A 349 27.69 -4.15 -1.94
C PRO A 349 28.24 -4.28 -0.51
N ASP A 350 28.17 -3.21 0.28
CA ASP A 350 28.49 -3.16 1.71
C ASP A 350 27.30 -3.57 2.61
N GLY A 351 26.13 -3.85 2.01
CA GLY A 351 24.90 -4.19 2.72
C GLY A 351 23.99 -2.99 3.01
N SER A 352 24.45 -1.77 2.76
CA SER A 352 23.67 -0.54 2.97
C SER A 352 22.59 -0.35 1.88
N TRP A 353 21.70 0.63 2.04
CA TRP A 353 20.55 0.83 1.16
C TRP A 353 20.50 2.25 0.60
N ARG A 354 20.25 2.39 -0.71
CA ARG A 354 20.11 3.69 -1.39
C ARG A 354 18.86 3.71 -2.29
N ARG A 355 18.18 4.85 -2.41
CA ARG A 355 17.03 5.04 -3.31
C ARG A 355 17.46 5.02 -4.77
N LEU A 356 16.55 4.68 -5.69
CA LEU A 356 16.84 4.65 -7.11
C LEU A 356 17.16 6.04 -7.68
N ASP A 357 16.57 7.10 -7.14
CA ASP A 357 16.83 8.49 -7.53
C ASP A 357 18.08 9.11 -6.88
N GLU A 358 18.62 8.50 -5.83
CA GLU A 358 19.90 8.86 -5.20
C GLU A 358 21.12 8.23 -5.89
N LEU A 359 20.92 7.24 -6.78
CA LEU A 359 21.99 6.55 -7.50
C LEU A 359 22.53 7.38 -8.67
N GLN A 360 23.81 7.20 -8.96
CA GLN A 360 24.49 7.86 -10.09
C GLN A 360 25.23 6.83 -10.96
N PRO A 361 25.43 7.10 -12.27
CA PRO A 361 26.33 6.29 -13.09
C PRO A 361 27.74 6.25 -12.47
N GLY A 362 28.26 5.04 -12.24
CA GLY A 362 29.48 4.80 -11.45
C GLY A 362 29.23 4.22 -10.05
N ASP A 363 28.02 4.36 -9.48
CA ASP A 363 27.65 3.65 -8.25
C ASP A 363 27.64 2.14 -8.48
N ARG A 364 27.93 1.38 -7.41
CA ARG A 364 27.83 -0.08 -7.42
C ARG A 364 26.63 -0.53 -6.59
N VAL A 365 25.89 -1.50 -7.10
CA VAL A 365 24.75 -2.15 -6.44
C VAL A 365 25.03 -3.64 -6.24
N ARG A 366 24.45 -4.24 -5.20
CA ARG A 366 24.53 -5.70 -4.96
C ARG A 366 23.62 -6.43 -5.95
N ILE A 367 24.14 -7.49 -6.54
CA ILE A 367 23.44 -8.33 -7.51
C ILE A 367 23.14 -9.69 -6.87
N SER A 368 21.93 -10.22 -7.09
CA SER A 368 21.59 -11.60 -6.72
C SER A 368 20.53 -12.19 -7.64
N GLY A 369 20.65 -13.49 -7.91
CA GLY A 369 19.56 -14.30 -8.43
C GLY A 369 18.69 -14.88 -7.31
N GLY A 370 17.82 -15.81 -7.67
CA GLY A 370 16.92 -16.50 -6.72
C GLY A 370 17.53 -17.66 -5.92
N GLN A 371 18.86 -17.80 -5.91
CA GLN A 371 19.58 -18.84 -5.16
C GLN A 371 19.14 -20.30 -5.43
N ARG A 372 18.64 -20.57 -6.65
CA ARG A 372 18.03 -21.84 -7.09
C ARG A 372 16.65 -22.12 -6.48
N LEU A 373 15.90 -21.06 -6.13
CA LEU A 373 14.46 -21.16 -5.96
C LEU A 373 13.82 -21.36 -7.33
N TRP A 374 13.25 -22.54 -7.54
CA TRP A 374 12.57 -22.97 -8.76
C TRP A 374 11.18 -23.52 -8.44
N ALA A 375 10.36 -23.71 -9.47
CA ALA A 375 9.14 -24.49 -9.33
C ALA A 375 9.45 -25.93 -8.90
N ARG A 376 8.66 -26.47 -7.98
CA ARG A 376 8.78 -27.86 -7.51
C ARG A 376 8.05 -28.87 -8.41
N GLU A 377 7.01 -28.43 -9.11
CA GLU A 377 6.17 -29.26 -9.96
C GLU A 377 6.39 -28.94 -11.45
N VAL A 378 6.23 -29.95 -12.30
CA VAL A 378 6.27 -29.79 -13.75
C VAL A 378 4.96 -29.19 -14.24
N VAL A 379 5.03 -28.17 -15.09
CA VAL A 379 3.86 -27.51 -15.69
C VAL A 379 3.02 -28.53 -16.47
N ARG A 380 1.73 -28.64 -16.12
CA ARG A 380 0.73 -29.41 -16.87
C ARG A 380 0.20 -28.61 -18.05
N LEU A 381 -0.06 -29.28 -19.16
CA LEU A 381 -0.58 -28.69 -20.39
C LEU A 381 -2.02 -29.14 -20.62
N ASP A 382 -2.98 -28.29 -20.29
CA ASP A 382 -4.39 -28.49 -20.61
C ASP A 382 -4.68 -28.00 -22.05
N TRP A 383 -4.20 -28.77 -23.02
CA TRP A 383 -4.45 -28.54 -24.45
C TRP A 383 -4.83 -29.83 -25.14
N GLN A 384 -5.95 -29.83 -25.86
CA GLN A 384 -6.38 -30.95 -26.70
C GLN A 384 -6.51 -30.50 -28.16
N PRO A 385 -6.21 -31.36 -29.15
CA PRO A 385 -6.45 -31.05 -30.55
C PRO A 385 -7.94 -30.77 -30.77
N GLN A 386 -8.26 -29.60 -31.34
CA GLN A 386 -9.65 -29.19 -31.53
C GLN A 386 -10.42 -30.24 -32.35
N ALA A 387 -11.44 -30.86 -31.75
CA ALA A 387 -12.29 -31.85 -32.41
C ALA A 387 -13.11 -31.19 -33.54
N ARG A 388 -12.69 -31.40 -34.80
CA ARG A 388 -13.32 -30.83 -35.98
C ARG A 388 -14.21 -31.87 -36.66
N ARG A 389 -15.53 -31.68 -36.60
CA ARG A 389 -16.49 -32.46 -37.39
C ARG A 389 -16.17 -32.31 -38.87
N THR A 390 -15.86 -33.42 -39.54
CA THR A 390 -15.69 -33.47 -40.99
C THR A 390 -17.05 -33.64 -41.68
N LEU A 391 -17.07 -33.50 -43.01
CA LEU A 391 -18.26 -33.83 -43.81
C LEU A 391 -18.64 -35.32 -43.69
N ALA A 392 -17.69 -36.21 -43.34
CA ALA A 392 -17.97 -37.62 -43.10
C ALA A 392 -18.63 -37.84 -41.73
N ASP A 393 -18.26 -37.06 -40.71
CA ASP A 393 -18.87 -37.16 -39.37
C ASP A 393 -20.30 -36.59 -39.37
N ILE A 394 -20.54 -35.50 -40.10
CA ILE A 394 -21.89 -34.96 -40.35
C ILE A 394 -22.73 -35.96 -41.14
N ALA A 395 -22.15 -36.58 -42.18
CA ALA A 395 -22.83 -37.59 -42.97
C ALA A 395 -23.22 -38.81 -42.13
N ALA A 396 -22.30 -39.32 -41.30
CA ALA A 396 -22.58 -40.41 -40.36
C ALA A 396 -23.63 -40.02 -39.31
N GLN A 397 -23.56 -38.81 -38.74
CA GLN A 397 -24.52 -38.34 -37.73
C GLN A 397 -25.94 -38.11 -38.31
N ALA A 398 -26.06 -37.84 -39.61
CA ALA A 398 -27.34 -37.71 -40.30
C ALA A 398 -27.75 -38.98 -41.09
N GLU A 399 -26.99 -40.08 -40.97
CA GLU A 399 -27.17 -41.34 -41.72
C GLU A 399 -27.23 -41.20 -43.26
N VAL A 400 -26.57 -40.16 -43.81
CA VAL A 400 -26.49 -39.88 -45.26
C VAL A 400 -25.10 -40.16 -45.83
N SER A 401 -24.97 -40.11 -47.16
CA SER A 401 -23.65 -40.06 -47.81
C SER A 401 -23.03 -38.65 -47.72
N PRO A 402 -21.68 -38.52 -47.66
CA PRO A 402 -21.01 -37.20 -47.69
C PRO A 402 -21.38 -36.35 -48.91
N THR A 403 -21.73 -36.98 -50.03
CA THR A 403 -22.22 -36.34 -51.25
C THR A 403 -23.52 -35.56 -51.03
N ILE A 404 -24.41 -36.03 -50.16
CA ILE A 404 -25.68 -35.34 -49.83
C ILE A 404 -25.38 -34.10 -48.99
N VAL A 405 -24.54 -34.22 -47.96
CA VAL A 405 -24.07 -33.07 -47.14
C VAL A 405 -23.40 -32.01 -48.02
N GLN A 406 -22.61 -32.43 -49.02
CA GLN A 406 -21.95 -31.51 -49.94
C GLN A 406 -22.94 -30.80 -50.89
N ARG A 407 -23.99 -31.48 -51.37
CA ARG A 407 -25.06 -30.85 -52.18
C ARG A 407 -25.86 -29.82 -51.39
N PHE A 408 -26.24 -30.16 -50.16
CA PHE A 408 -26.91 -29.23 -49.25
C PHE A 408 -26.07 -27.96 -49.02
N ARG A 409 -24.76 -28.11 -48.75
CA ARG A 409 -23.81 -26.99 -48.66
C ARG A 409 -23.60 -26.19 -49.96
N GLN A 410 -24.07 -26.68 -51.10
CA GLN A 410 -24.06 -25.97 -52.39
C GLN A 410 -25.41 -25.31 -52.70
N GLY A 411 -26.33 -25.22 -51.73
CA GLY A 411 -27.66 -24.63 -51.90
C GLY A 411 -28.63 -25.51 -52.70
N GLN A 412 -28.34 -26.82 -52.84
CA GLN A 412 -29.25 -27.76 -53.46
C GLN A 412 -30.14 -28.41 -52.39
N HIS A 413 -31.45 -28.34 -52.57
CA HIS A 413 -32.41 -29.02 -51.70
C HIS A 413 -32.22 -30.54 -51.72
N THR A 414 -32.37 -31.16 -50.56
CA THR A 414 -32.28 -32.61 -50.32
C THR A 414 -33.43 -33.09 -49.45
N LEU A 415 -33.64 -34.41 -49.37
CA LEU A 415 -34.62 -35.02 -48.46
C LEU A 415 -34.24 -34.96 -46.96
N PHE A 416 -33.09 -34.35 -46.65
CA PHE A 416 -32.50 -34.33 -45.30
C PHE A 416 -32.25 -32.90 -44.81
N ASP A 417 -32.80 -31.88 -45.48
CA ASP A 417 -32.48 -30.47 -45.24
C ASP A 417 -32.75 -30.05 -43.78
N ASP A 418 -33.86 -30.46 -43.18
CA ASP A 418 -34.19 -30.17 -41.78
C ASP A 418 -33.23 -30.86 -40.78
N THR A 419 -32.66 -32.00 -41.15
CA THR A 419 -31.67 -32.74 -40.35
C THR A 419 -30.27 -32.16 -40.53
N LEU A 420 -29.94 -31.74 -41.75
CA LEU A 420 -28.63 -31.19 -42.11
C LEU A 420 -28.48 -29.73 -41.71
N ALA A 421 -29.54 -28.91 -41.73
CA ALA A 421 -29.51 -27.51 -41.33
C ALA A 421 -28.88 -27.28 -39.95
N PRO A 422 -29.32 -27.92 -38.84
CA PRO A 422 -28.68 -27.75 -37.53
C PRO A 422 -27.28 -28.36 -37.45
N LEU A 423 -27.01 -29.47 -38.16
CA LEU A 423 -25.70 -30.13 -38.14
C LEU A 423 -24.64 -29.37 -38.96
N VAL A 424 -25.05 -28.66 -40.00
CA VAL A 424 -24.21 -27.81 -40.85
C VAL A 424 -24.13 -26.38 -40.30
N ALA A 425 -25.13 -25.88 -39.57
CA ALA A 425 -24.99 -24.67 -38.75
C ALA A 425 -24.03 -24.89 -37.56
N ALA A 426 -24.04 -26.08 -36.95
CA ALA A 426 -23.06 -26.50 -35.94
C ALA A 426 -21.66 -26.80 -36.53
N TYR A 427 -21.54 -26.91 -37.86
CA TYR A 427 -20.26 -26.95 -38.57
C TYR A 427 -19.78 -25.50 -38.79
N SER A 428 -19.03 -24.99 -37.81
CA SER A 428 -18.64 -23.57 -37.75
C SER A 428 -18.03 -23.04 -39.06
N GLU A 429 -18.63 -22.00 -39.64
CA GLU A 429 -18.13 -21.34 -40.86
C GLU A 429 -16.75 -20.68 -40.69
N ALA A 430 -16.29 -20.50 -39.45
CA ALA A 430 -15.04 -19.86 -39.03
C ALA A 430 -13.72 -20.41 -39.64
N HIS A 431 -13.79 -21.37 -40.56
CA HIS A 431 -12.64 -21.98 -41.25
C HIS A 431 -12.80 -22.10 -42.77
N ALA A 432 -13.73 -21.35 -43.38
CA ALA A 432 -13.98 -21.34 -44.83
C ALA A 432 -12.87 -20.64 -45.64
N LEU A 433 -11.67 -21.24 -45.71
CA LEU A 433 -10.70 -20.96 -46.77
C LEU A 433 -11.01 -21.83 -48.01
N PRO A 434 -10.86 -21.30 -49.24
CA PRO A 434 -11.10 -22.08 -50.45
C PRO A 434 -10.03 -23.16 -50.63
N GLY A 435 -10.46 -24.43 -50.59
CA GLY A 435 -9.59 -25.58 -50.82
C GLY A 435 -10.31 -26.91 -50.59
N THR A 436 -10.01 -27.91 -51.41
CA THR A 436 -10.62 -29.24 -51.32
C THR A 436 -10.20 -29.93 -50.01
N PRO A 437 -11.13 -30.47 -49.20
CA PRO A 437 -10.81 -31.15 -47.94
C PRO A 437 -10.21 -32.54 -48.20
N THR A 438 -8.95 -32.57 -48.66
CA THR A 438 -8.21 -33.76 -49.06
C THR A 438 -7.12 -34.08 -48.04
N GLY A 439 -7.48 -34.97 -47.10
CA GLY A 439 -6.55 -35.49 -46.09
C GLY A 439 -7.23 -35.75 -44.75
N ARG A 440 -7.20 -37.01 -44.30
CA ARG A 440 -7.28 -37.30 -42.85
C ARG A 440 -6.10 -36.59 -42.18
N ARG A 441 -6.33 -35.89 -41.07
CA ARG A 441 -5.22 -35.47 -40.22
C ARG A 441 -4.61 -36.73 -39.58
N THR A 442 -3.29 -36.86 -39.61
CA THR A 442 -2.59 -37.85 -38.79
C THR A 442 -2.80 -37.48 -37.32
N PRO A 443 -3.32 -38.37 -36.47
CA PRO A 443 -3.43 -38.09 -35.03
C PRO A 443 -2.05 -37.85 -34.45
N ILE A 444 -1.87 -36.73 -33.74
CA ILE A 444 -0.64 -36.44 -33.00
C ILE A 444 -0.77 -36.94 -31.56
N ARG A 445 0.36 -37.32 -30.96
CA ARG A 445 0.50 -37.29 -29.51
C ARG A 445 0.65 -35.83 -29.06
N VAL A 446 0.08 -35.49 -27.91
CA VAL A 446 0.29 -34.20 -27.24
C VAL A 446 0.99 -34.49 -25.91
N PRO A 447 2.06 -33.77 -25.53
CA PRO A 447 2.63 -33.85 -24.18
C PRO A 447 1.68 -33.23 -23.15
N GLU A 448 1.29 -33.99 -22.13
CA GLU A 448 0.49 -33.51 -20.99
C GLU A 448 1.33 -32.70 -19.97
N LEU A 449 2.66 -32.76 -20.07
CA LEU A 449 3.63 -32.19 -19.15
C LEU A 449 4.78 -31.52 -19.91
N VAL A 450 5.30 -30.41 -19.36
CA VAL A 450 6.50 -29.72 -19.85
C VAL A 450 7.75 -30.42 -19.32
N ASP A 451 8.05 -31.60 -19.86
CA ASP A 451 9.24 -32.36 -19.50
C ASP A 451 10.52 -31.83 -20.19
N GLU A 452 11.68 -32.42 -19.83
CA GLU A 452 12.98 -32.06 -20.40
C GLU A 452 13.06 -32.24 -21.93
N ARG A 453 12.22 -33.12 -22.53
CA ARG A 453 12.19 -33.37 -23.98
C ARG A 453 11.44 -32.26 -24.69
N LEU A 454 10.27 -31.86 -24.17
CA LEU A 454 9.54 -30.70 -24.70
C LEU A 454 10.36 -29.43 -24.51
N ALA A 455 11.03 -29.27 -23.37
CA ALA A 455 11.94 -28.15 -23.13
C ALA A 455 13.11 -28.08 -24.12
N ALA A 456 13.79 -29.21 -24.41
CA ALA A 456 14.83 -29.26 -25.43
C ALA A 456 14.27 -28.91 -26.84
N PHE A 457 13.11 -29.45 -27.19
CA PHE A 457 12.44 -29.16 -28.46
C PHE A 457 12.11 -27.66 -28.60
N LEU A 458 11.60 -27.03 -27.54
CA LEU A 458 11.34 -25.59 -27.49
C LEU A 458 12.65 -24.77 -27.53
N GLY A 459 13.74 -25.25 -26.92
CA GLY A 459 15.06 -24.61 -26.99
C GLY A 459 15.61 -24.57 -28.42
N TYR A 460 15.57 -25.69 -29.14
CA TYR A 460 15.93 -25.74 -30.56
C TYR A 460 15.02 -24.86 -31.43
N LEU A 461 13.71 -24.79 -31.15
CA LEU A 461 12.80 -23.86 -31.82
C LEU A 461 13.10 -22.38 -31.50
N CYS A 462 13.61 -22.09 -30.30
CA CYS A 462 14.00 -20.74 -29.89
C CYS A 462 15.33 -20.27 -30.51
N GLY A 463 16.27 -21.17 -30.75
CA GLY A 463 17.51 -20.91 -31.53
C GLY A 463 17.27 -20.93 -33.05
N ASP A 464 17.93 -21.85 -33.77
CA ASP A 464 17.87 -21.99 -35.23
C ASP A 464 16.50 -22.41 -35.83
N GLY A 465 15.51 -22.76 -35.00
CA GLY A 465 14.23 -23.26 -35.49
C GLY A 465 13.30 -22.20 -36.11
N HIS A 466 12.39 -22.65 -36.97
CA HIS A 466 11.42 -21.83 -37.69
C HIS A 466 10.02 -22.46 -37.71
N ILE A 467 8.98 -21.61 -37.69
CA ILE A 467 7.58 -22.00 -37.85
C ILE A 467 6.98 -21.16 -38.98
N SER A 468 6.69 -21.79 -40.11
CA SER A 468 6.18 -21.14 -41.32
C SER A 468 4.70 -21.43 -41.50
N GLU A 469 3.84 -20.49 -41.10
CA GLU A 469 2.38 -20.57 -41.21
C GLU A 469 1.88 -20.64 -42.67
N VAL A 470 2.59 -19.97 -43.60
CA VAL A 470 2.30 -20.01 -45.04
C VAL A 470 2.58 -21.40 -45.64
N LYS A 471 3.68 -22.05 -45.24
CA LYS A 471 4.07 -23.39 -45.72
C LYS A 471 3.58 -24.52 -44.83
N ARG A 472 2.99 -24.18 -43.67
CA ARG A 472 2.61 -25.07 -42.55
C ARG A 472 3.73 -26.03 -42.15
N THR A 473 4.96 -25.51 -42.15
CA THR A 473 6.19 -26.27 -41.90
C THR A 473 6.85 -25.78 -40.62
N ILE A 474 7.15 -26.72 -39.72
CA ILE A 474 7.96 -26.52 -38.52
C ILE A 474 9.30 -27.21 -38.76
N GLY A 475 10.41 -26.59 -38.39
CA GLY A 475 11.71 -27.20 -38.65
C GLY A 475 12.92 -26.51 -38.02
N LEU A 476 14.07 -27.18 -38.17
CA LEU A 476 15.39 -26.77 -37.72
C LEU A 476 16.34 -26.69 -38.94
N THR A 477 17.38 -25.86 -38.88
CA THR A 477 18.47 -25.87 -39.87
C THR A 477 19.79 -25.68 -39.15
N THR A 478 20.66 -26.70 -39.20
CA THR A 478 21.91 -26.75 -38.43
C THR A 478 23.09 -27.23 -39.28
N GLY A 479 24.32 -26.98 -38.86
CA GLY A 479 25.52 -27.64 -39.39
C GLY A 479 25.77 -29.02 -38.78
N ASP A 480 25.26 -29.27 -37.56
CA ASP A 480 25.60 -30.43 -36.75
C ASP A 480 24.61 -31.59 -36.95
N GLU A 481 25.14 -32.77 -37.27
CA GLU A 481 24.35 -33.97 -37.57
C GLU A 481 23.70 -34.59 -36.32
N GLU A 482 24.42 -34.55 -35.19
CA GLU A 482 23.93 -34.95 -33.87
C GLU A 482 22.69 -34.13 -33.44
N GLN A 483 22.74 -32.81 -33.65
CA GLN A 483 21.62 -31.92 -33.36
C GLN A 483 20.43 -32.17 -34.31
N ALA A 484 20.69 -32.43 -35.59
CA ALA A 484 19.67 -32.79 -36.57
C ALA A 484 18.93 -34.08 -36.17
N GLN A 485 19.68 -35.13 -35.81
CA GLN A 485 19.14 -36.41 -35.35
C GLN A 485 18.37 -36.26 -34.03
N THR A 486 18.89 -35.49 -33.07
CA THR A 486 18.24 -35.24 -31.79
C THR A 486 16.90 -34.50 -31.99
N PHE A 487 16.85 -33.49 -32.84
CA PHE A 487 15.60 -32.78 -33.15
C PHE A 487 14.58 -33.71 -33.83
N ALA A 488 14.99 -34.56 -34.78
CA ALA A 488 14.11 -35.56 -35.40
C ALA A 488 13.56 -36.57 -34.38
N ASN A 489 14.39 -37.05 -33.46
CA ASN A 489 14.00 -37.96 -32.37
C ASN A 489 13.00 -37.31 -31.40
N LEU A 490 13.15 -36.01 -31.12
CA LEU A 490 12.20 -35.24 -30.32
C LEU A 490 10.83 -35.11 -31.01
N VAL A 491 10.79 -34.81 -32.32
CA VAL A 491 9.52 -34.73 -33.09
C VAL A 491 8.78 -36.07 -33.06
N SER A 492 9.50 -37.19 -33.23
CA SER A 492 8.92 -38.54 -33.17
C SER A 492 8.41 -38.90 -31.77
N SER A 493 9.23 -38.70 -30.72
CA SER A 493 8.89 -39.11 -29.35
C SER A 493 7.82 -38.23 -28.67
N LEU A 494 7.76 -36.94 -28.99
CA LEU A 494 6.75 -36.01 -28.47
C LEU A 494 5.42 -36.13 -29.21
N PHE A 495 5.43 -36.10 -30.55
CA PHE A 495 4.22 -35.93 -31.37
C PHE A 495 3.79 -37.18 -32.15
N GLY A 496 4.62 -38.22 -32.21
CA GLY A 496 4.36 -39.41 -33.05
C GLY A 496 4.52 -39.13 -34.56
N LEU A 497 5.28 -38.11 -34.93
CA LEU A 497 5.48 -37.67 -36.32
C LEU A 497 6.90 -37.93 -36.79
N GLU A 498 7.05 -38.33 -38.06
CA GLU A 498 8.37 -38.43 -38.69
C GLU A 498 8.79 -37.07 -39.28
N ALA A 499 10.01 -36.63 -38.98
CA ALA A 499 10.59 -35.43 -39.54
C ALA A 499 11.35 -35.75 -40.83
N THR A 500 10.98 -35.10 -41.94
CA THR A 500 11.78 -35.17 -43.17
C THR A 500 13.09 -34.41 -42.96
N TRP A 501 14.23 -35.01 -43.25
CA TRP A 501 15.53 -34.35 -43.15
C TRP A 501 16.37 -34.58 -44.40
N ARG A 502 17.14 -33.55 -44.78
CA ARG A 502 18.04 -33.58 -45.95
C ARG A 502 19.25 -32.70 -45.74
N LYS A 503 20.38 -33.07 -46.35
CA LYS A 503 21.59 -32.25 -46.41
C LYS A 503 21.48 -31.28 -47.59
N ASP A 504 21.73 -30.00 -47.34
CA ASP A 504 21.59 -28.90 -48.29
C ASP A 504 22.86 -28.05 -48.20
N GLY A 505 23.81 -28.32 -49.11
CA GLY A 505 25.21 -27.88 -48.96
C GLY A 505 25.83 -28.46 -47.68
N ASN A 506 26.38 -27.59 -46.83
CA ASN A 506 26.97 -27.96 -45.54
C ASN A 506 26.02 -27.75 -44.35
N ARG A 507 24.70 -27.88 -44.54
CA ARG A 507 23.70 -27.81 -43.46
C ARG A 507 22.63 -28.89 -43.60
N TRP A 508 22.20 -29.44 -42.48
CA TRP A 508 21.03 -30.30 -42.38
C TRP A 508 19.78 -29.43 -42.23
N ARG A 509 18.75 -29.68 -43.05
CA ARG A 509 17.41 -29.10 -42.93
C ARG A 509 16.45 -30.19 -42.48
N ILE A 510 15.81 -29.99 -41.33
CA ILE A 510 14.88 -30.93 -40.70
C ILE A 510 13.51 -30.25 -40.65
N SER A 511 12.48 -30.88 -41.19
CA SER A 511 11.16 -30.27 -41.37
C SER A 511 10.03 -31.29 -41.28
N PHE A 512 8.95 -30.91 -40.59
CA PHE A 512 7.68 -31.63 -40.56
C PHE A 512 6.51 -30.65 -40.69
N SER A 513 5.33 -31.18 -41.03
CA SER A 513 4.13 -30.37 -41.27
C SER A 513 2.95 -30.93 -40.49
N SER A 514 2.54 -30.26 -39.42
CA SER A 514 1.30 -30.56 -38.70
C SER A 514 0.67 -29.28 -38.20
N ARG A 515 -0.60 -29.05 -38.56
CA ARG A 515 -1.38 -27.90 -38.09
C ARG A 515 -1.67 -28.02 -36.60
N ASP A 516 -1.91 -29.21 -36.08
CA ASP A 516 -2.21 -29.40 -34.65
C ASP A 516 -0.98 -29.09 -33.78
N VAL A 517 0.25 -29.37 -34.27
CA VAL A 517 1.48 -28.93 -33.59
C VAL A 517 1.72 -27.43 -33.78
N GLU A 518 1.33 -26.83 -34.91
CA GLU A 518 1.38 -25.37 -35.11
C GLU A 518 0.43 -24.64 -34.15
N ASP A 519 -0.81 -25.12 -34.02
CA ASP A 519 -1.85 -24.60 -33.13
C ASP A 519 -1.43 -24.77 -31.65
N PHE A 520 -0.81 -25.91 -31.28
CA PHE A 520 -0.21 -26.16 -29.96
C PHE A 520 0.95 -25.21 -29.63
N LEU A 521 1.88 -25.02 -30.57
CA LEU A 521 3.03 -24.11 -30.35
C LEU A 521 2.60 -22.64 -30.23
N LYS A 522 1.55 -22.22 -30.96
CA LYS A 522 0.91 -20.91 -30.78
C LYS A 522 0.29 -20.78 -29.38
N HIS A 523 -0.36 -21.83 -28.86
CA HIS A 523 -0.89 -21.85 -27.49
C HIS A 523 0.23 -21.74 -26.43
N LEU A 524 1.40 -22.36 -26.64
CA LEU A 524 2.59 -22.17 -25.80
C LEU A 524 3.30 -20.81 -25.99
N GLY A 525 2.73 -19.89 -26.78
CA GLY A 525 3.22 -18.52 -26.97
C GLY A 525 4.30 -18.36 -28.06
N LEU A 526 4.63 -19.39 -28.84
CA LEU A 526 5.62 -19.28 -29.91
C LEU A 526 5.03 -18.55 -31.13
N LYS A 527 5.73 -17.53 -31.61
CA LYS A 527 5.30 -16.71 -32.75
C LYS A 527 5.74 -17.29 -34.09
N THR A 528 4.86 -17.22 -35.09
CA THR A 528 5.10 -17.67 -36.46
C THR A 528 5.85 -16.61 -37.29
N GLY A 529 6.44 -17.04 -38.42
CA GLY A 529 7.06 -16.13 -39.40
C GLY A 529 8.46 -15.64 -39.04
N VAL A 530 8.81 -14.42 -39.47
CA VAL A 530 10.16 -13.83 -39.31
C VAL A 530 10.33 -13.24 -37.90
N ALA A 531 10.19 -14.09 -36.89
CA ALA A 531 10.04 -13.70 -35.49
C ALA A 531 11.37 -13.58 -34.71
N ALA A 532 12.54 -13.72 -35.33
CA ALA A 532 13.85 -13.86 -34.64
C ALA A 532 14.12 -12.80 -33.56
N ARG A 533 13.87 -11.52 -33.86
CA ARG A 533 14.03 -10.39 -32.90
C ARG A 533 12.96 -10.34 -31.80
N VAL A 534 11.91 -11.15 -31.93
CA VAL A 534 10.71 -11.20 -31.07
C VAL A 534 10.58 -12.54 -30.34
N LYS A 535 11.48 -13.51 -30.60
CA LYS A 535 11.57 -14.76 -29.82
C LYS A 535 11.94 -14.41 -28.36
N CYS A 536 11.35 -15.12 -27.42
CA CYS A 536 11.66 -15.05 -25.99
C CYS A 536 11.64 -16.47 -25.40
N VAL A 537 12.07 -16.62 -24.15
CA VAL A 537 11.84 -17.86 -23.41
C VAL A 537 10.32 -18.03 -23.21
N PRO A 538 9.71 -19.19 -23.54
CA PRO A 538 8.29 -19.41 -23.32
C PRO A 538 7.94 -19.36 -21.82
N ASP A 539 6.77 -18.82 -21.48
CA ASP A 539 6.34 -18.65 -20.09
C ASP A 539 6.25 -20.00 -19.33
N VAL A 540 5.84 -21.07 -20.03
CA VAL A 540 5.86 -22.43 -19.48
C VAL A 540 7.25 -22.93 -19.08
N ILE A 541 8.33 -22.41 -19.70
CA ILE A 541 9.72 -22.69 -19.30
C ILE A 541 10.11 -21.80 -18.11
N LEU A 542 9.70 -20.52 -18.09
CA LEU A 542 9.95 -19.64 -16.94
C LEU A 542 9.34 -20.18 -15.64
N ARG A 543 8.21 -20.89 -15.73
CA ARG A 543 7.53 -21.56 -14.61
C ARG A 543 8.01 -22.99 -14.29
N SER A 544 9.04 -23.50 -14.97
CA SER A 544 9.43 -24.91 -14.86
C SER A 544 10.54 -25.19 -13.81
N PRO A 545 10.70 -26.46 -13.35
CA PRO A 545 11.78 -26.86 -12.44
C PRO A 545 13.19 -26.81 -13.06
N GLU A 546 14.23 -26.81 -12.21
CA GLU A 546 15.65 -26.69 -12.61
C GLU A 546 16.07 -27.58 -13.81
N PRO A 547 15.76 -28.89 -13.86
CA PRO A 547 16.20 -29.75 -14.98
C PRO A 547 15.55 -29.39 -16.31
N VAL A 548 14.28 -28.99 -16.28
CA VAL A 548 13.49 -28.61 -17.47
C VAL A 548 14.04 -27.30 -18.04
N VAL A 549 14.31 -26.30 -17.18
CA VAL A 549 14.96 -25.04 -17.58
C VAL A 549 16.37 -25.30 -18.12
N ALA A 550 17.15 -26.16 -17.46
CA ALA A 550 18.49 -26.54 -17.92
C ALA A 550 18.46 -27.22 -19.30
N SER A 551 17.49 -28.09 -19.57
CA SER A 551 17.31 -28.75 -20.87
C SER A 551 16.95 -27.76 -21.98
N PHE A 552 16.05 -26.80 -21.72
CA PHE A 552 15.76 -25.71 -22.66
C PHE A 552 17.01 -24.87 -22.96
N LEU A 553 17.75 -24.47 -21.93
CA LEU A 553 18.97 -23.67 -22.10
C LEU A 553 20.04 -24.45 -22.86
N ARG A 554 20.29 -25.73 -22.54
CA ARG A 554 21.22 -26.61 -23.26
C ARG A 554 20.94 -26.60 -24.76
N ALA A 555 19.71 -26.92 -25.16
CA ALA A 555 19.31 -26.95 -26.58
C ALA A 555 19.41 -25.58 -27.27
N LEU A 556 19.12 -24.48 -26.57
CA LEU A 556 19.30 -23.11 -27.06
C LEU A 556 20.79 -22.76 -27.26
N TYR A 557 21.67 -23.20 -26.37
CA TYR A 557 23.13 -23.05 -26.47
C TYR A 557 23.76 -24.02 -27.49
N ASP A 558 23.14 -25.16 -27.80
CA ASP A 558 23.54 -26.04 -28.90
C ASP A 558 23.27 -25.42 -30.28
N CYS A 559 22.25 -24.56 -30.40
CA CYS A 559 22.12 -23.60 -31.51
C CYS A 559 23.17 -22.47 -31.39
N ASP A 560 22.75 -21.27 -30.97
CA ASP A 560 23.52 -20.01 -31.06
C ASP A 560 24.62 -19.82 -30.00
N GLY A 561 24.98 -20.88 -29.27
CA GLY A 561 26.01 -20.87 -28.23
C GLY A 561 27.42 -21.19 -28.75
N TYR A 562 28.40 -20.41 -28.29
CA TYR A 562 29.84 -20.66 -28.42
C TYR A 562 30.41 -21.21 -27.10
N ALA A 563 31.40 -22.10 -27.22
CA ALA A 563 32.27 -22.56 -26.14
C ALA A 563 33.72 -22.58 -26.62
N GLY A 564 34.66 -22.15 -25.79
CA GLY A 564 36.10 -22.11 -26.09
C GLY A 564 36.84 -21.09 -25.21
N ASP A 565 37.99 -20.57 -25.66
CA ASP A 565 38.92 -19.76 -24.86
C ASP A 565 38.31 -18.54 -24.15
N ALA A 566 37.26 -17.95 -24.72
CA ALA A 566 36.54 -16.81 -24.16
C ALA A 566 35.50 -17.19 -23.08
N GLY A 567 35.22 -18.48 -22.89
CA GLY A 567 34.17 -19.00 -22.01
C GLY A 567 32.95 -19.46 -22.82
N VAL A 568 31.76 -19.11 -22.34
CA VAL A 568 30.47 -19.47 -22.94
C VAL A 568 29.75 -18.20 -23.39
N ILE A 569 29.28 -18.15 -24.64
CA ILE A 569 28.57 -16.98 -25.20
C ILE A 569 27.33 -17.44 -25.96
N LEU A 570 26.13 -16.98 -25.58
CA LEU A 570 24.92 -17.08 -26.42
C LEU A 570 24.79 -15.82 -27.27
N SER A 571 24.63 -15.97 -28.59
CA SER A 571 24.28 -14.86 -29.48
C SER A 571 22.77 -14.85 -29.76
N THR A 572 22.09 -13.71 -29.69
CA THR A 572 20.66 -13.65 -30.06
C THR A 572 20.24 -12.29 -30.59
N SER A 573 19.34 -12.26 -31.58
CA SER A 573 18.82 -11.01 -32.16
C SER A 573 17.68 -10.37 -31.34
N SER A 574 17.25 -11.01 -30.25
CA SER A 574 16.18 -10.56 -29.36
C SER A 574 16.73 -10.07 -28.01
N GLU A 575 16.45 -8.81 -27.66
CA GLU A 575 16.87 -8.26 -26.37
C GLU A 575 16.25 -9.02 -25.19
N ARG A 576 14.95 -9.34 -25.28
CA ARG A 576 14.17 -10.02 -24.24
C ARG A 576 14.59 -11.48 -24.07
N MET A 577 15.06 -12.15 -25.13
CA MET A 577 15.68 -13.47 -25.00
C MET A 577 16.97 -13.36 -24.16
N GLY A 578 17.85 -12.41 -24.48
CA GLY A 578 19.09 -12.20 -23.74
C GLY A 578 18.85 -11.82 -22.27
N GLU A 579 17.85 -10.98 -22.00
CA GLU A 579 17.44 -10.58 -20.64
C GLU A 579 16.93 -11.79 -19.83
N LEU A 580 15.99 -12.57 -20.37
CA LEU A 580 15.43 -13.74 -19.68
C LEU A 580 16.50 -14.82 -19.45
N VAL A 581 17.35 -15.10 -20.44
CA VAL A 581 18.48 -16.03 -20.27
C VAL A 581 19.45 -15.52 -19.19
N GLN A 582 19.78 -14.22 -19.16
CA GLN A 582 20.63 -13.65 -18.11
C GLN A 582 20.02 -13.82 -16.71
N LEU A 583 18.71 -13.57 -16.55
CA LEU A 583 18.01 -13.74 -15.27
C LEU A 583 17.91 -15.21 -14.84
N LEU A 584 17.64 -16.13 -15.77
CA LEU A 584 17.63 -17.58 -15.49
C LEU A 584 19.02 -18.07 -15.06
N LEU A 585 20.08 -17.70 -15.80
CA LEU A 585 21.46 -18.01 -15.42
C LEU A 585 21.79 -17.50 -14.00
N LEU A 586 21.35 -16.29 -13.67
CA LEU A 586 21.55 -15.73 -12.33
C LEU A 586 20.87 -16.58 -11.24
N ASN A 587 19.74 -17.23 -11.52
CA ASN A 587 19.10 -18.18 -10.60
C ASN A 587 19.87 -19.51 -10.46
N PHE A 588 20.55 -19.97 -11.52
CA PHE A 588 21.50 -21.09 -11.43
C PHE A 588 22.78 -20.74 -10.62
N GLY A 589 22.95 -19.48 -10.20
CA GLY A 589 24.18 -18.98 -9.58
C GLY A 589 25.26 -18.52 -10.58
N ILE A 590 24.90 -18.32 -11.85
CA ILE A 590 25.82 -18.06 -12.96
C ILE A 590 25.81 -16.56 -13.31
N LEU A 591 26.88 -15.84 -12.95
CA LEU A 591 27.07 -14.44 -13.29
C LEU A 591 27.43 -14.26 -14.78
N SER A 592 26.44 -13.81 -15.56
CA SER A 592 26.59 -13.53 -17.00
C SER A 592 26.51 -12.03 -17.33
N THR A 593 27.04 -11.65 -18.48
CA THR A 593 27.16 -10.27 -18.99
C THR A 593 26.45 -10.15 -20.34
N ARG A 594 25.36 -9.39 -20.41
CA ARG A 594 24.55 -9.14 -21.61
C ARG A 594 24.97 -7.83 -22.27
N ARG A 595 25.38 -7.88 -23.54
CA ARG A 595 25.80 -6.70 -24.33
C ARG A 595 25.36 -6.78 -25.79
N LEU A 596 24.93 -5.65 -26.36
CA LEU A 596 24.73 -5.51 -27.79
C LEU A 596 26.10 -5.42 -28.50
N GLN A 597 26.30 -6.22 -29.54
CA GLN A 597 27.52 -6.24 -30.34
C GLN A 597 27.35 -5.57 -31.71
N ARG A 598 28.47 -5.35 -32.41
CA ARG A 598 28.50 -4.67 -33.74
C ARG A 598 27.79 -5.44 -34.86
N ASP A 599 27.48 -6.71 -34.65
CA ASP A 599 26.66 -7.56 -35.52
C ASP A 599 25.16 -7.27 -35.41
N GLY A 600 24.74 -6.47 -34.41
CA GLY A 600 23.33 -6.19 -34.10
C GLY A 600 22.64 -7.28 -33.27
N CYS A 601 23.42 -8.20 -32.67
CA CYS A 601 22.97 -9.23 -31.75
C CYS A 601 23.37 -8.92 -30.30
N TRP A 602 22.54 -9.37 -29.37
CA TRP A 602 22.84 -9.41 -27.95
C TRP A 602 23.64 -10.67 -27.63
N HIS A 603 24.82 -10.49 -27.06
CA HIS A 603 25.67 -11.56 -26.58
C HIS A 603 25.50 -11.67 -25.06
N VAL A 604 25.10 -12.85 -24.57
CA VAL A 604 25.10 -13.19 -23.14
C VAL A 604 26.34 -14.01 -22.85
N HIS A 605 27.32 -13.40 -22.19
CA HIS A 605 28.66 -13.93 -21.97
C HIS A 605 28.87 -14.39 -20.53
N THR A 606 29.22 -15.65 -20.35
CA THR A 606 29.62 -16.27 -19.07
C THR A 606 31.10 -16.64 -19.14
N ALA A 607 31.86 -16.19 -18.15
CA ALA A 607 33.29 -16.42 -17.98
C ALA A 607 33.62 -16.57 -16.49
N GLY A 608 34.89 -16.73 -16.13
CA GLY A 608 35.29 -16.88 -14.72
C GLY A 608 34.91 -18.23 -14.13
N ARG A 609 34.56 -18.26 -12.84
CA ARG A 609 34.14 -19.45 -12.09
C ARG A 609 32.74 -19.91 -12.52
N SER A 610 31.86 -18.96 -12.86
CA SER A 610 30.48 -19.21 -13.31
C SER A 610 30.35 -20.17 -14.51
N THR A 611 31.42 -20.39 -15.31
CA THR A 611 31.42 -21.42 -16.36
C THR A 611 31.47 -22.86 -15.82
N VAL A 612 31.99 -23.08 -14.61
CA VAL A 612 32.00 -24.41 -13.97
C VAL A 612 30.57 -24.79 -13.58
N ASP A 613 29.84 -23.85 -12.98
CA ASP A 613 28.43 -24.07 -12.61
C ASP A 613 27.54 -24.16 -13.86
N PHE A 614 27.86 -23.46 -14.96
CA PHE A 614 27.27 -23.72 -16.28
C PHE A 614 27.56 -25.15 -16.78
N TYR A 615 28.82 -25.59 -16.78
CA TYR A 615 29.25 -26.90 -17.28
C TYR A 615 28.57 -28.07 -16.53
N MET A 616 28.41 -27.92 -15.20
CA MET A 616 27.88 -28.96 -14.32
C MET A 616 26.34 -29.01 -14.27
N ARG A 617 25.63 -27.88 -14.48
CA ARG A 617 24.16 -27.81 -14.39
C ARG A 617 23.45 -27.80 -15.74
N ILE A 618 24.00 -27.05 -16.71
CA ILE A 618 23.39 -26.85 -18.02
C ILE A 618 24.15 -27.69 -19.05
N GLY A 619 25.44 -27.37 -19.24
CA GLY A 619 26.30 -28.00 -20.24
C GLY A 619 25.83 -27.76 -21.69
N PHE A 620 26.42 -28.52 -22.61
CA PHE A 620 26.00 -28.63 -24.01
C PHE A 620 25.57 -30.07 -24.30
N GLY A 621 24.63 -30.26 -25.22
CA GLY A 621 24.32 -31.57 -25.80
C GLY A 621 25.34 -31.99 -26.85
N LEU A 622 25.91 -31.03 -27.59
CA LEU A 622 26.96 -31.27 -28.58
C LEU A 622 28.31 -31.55 -27.91
N GLU A 623 28.85 -32.77 -28.08
CA GLU A 623 30.11 -33.21 -27.46
C GLU A 623 31.24 -32.20 -27.68
N ARG A 624 31.42 -31.75 -28.94
CA ARG A 624 32.46 -30.76 -29.31
C ARG A 624 32.41 -29.45 -28.52
N LYS A 625 31.21 -29.00 -28.10
CA LYS A 625 31.05 -27.77 -27.29
C LYS A 625 31.33 -28.05 -25.82
N GLN A 626 30.87 -29.20 -25.32
CA GLN A 626 31.12 -29.64 -23.94
C GLN A 626 32.62 -29.88 -23.68
N THR A 627 33.34 -30.56 -24.58
CA THR A 627 34.80 -30.75 -24.49
C THR A 627 35.57 -29.44 -24.52
N ALA A 628 35.19 -28.50 -25.40
CA ALA A 628 35.82 -27.18 -25.48
C ALA A 628 35.62 -26.36 -24.19
N LEU A 629 34.44 -26.47 -23.55
CA LEU A 629 34.20 -25.84 -22.24
C LEU A 629 35.01 -26.52 -21.13
N GLY A 630 35.13 -27.85 -21.13
CA GLY A 630 35.99 -28.59 -20.20
C GLY A 630 37.44 -28.13 -20.28
N GLN A 631 38.01 -28.05 -21.50
CA GLN A 631 39.37 -27.55 -21.74
C GLN A 631 39.56 -26.09 -21.28
N TYR A 632 38.57 -25.21 -21.50
CA TYR A 632 38.59 -23.83 -20.97
C TYR A 632 38.70 -23.80 -19.42
N ILE A 633 38.04 -24.73 -18.73
CA ILE A 633 38.07 -24.85 -17.27
C ILE A 633 39.41 -25.42 -16.80
N GLU A 634 39.85 -26.56 -17.37
CA GLU A 634 41.10 -27.24 -16.99
C GLU A 634 42.35 -26.37 -17.20
N ALA A 635 42.37 -25.54 -18.25
CA ALA A 635 43.44 -24.59 -18.51
C ALA A 635 43.60 -23.51 -17.42
N ARG A 636 42.61 -23.33 -16.54
CA ARG A 636 42.58 -22.27 -15.51
C ARG A 636 42.76 -22.86 -14.10
N ARG A 637 44.04 -22.98 -13.70
CA ARG A 637 44.46 -23.42 -12.34
C ARG A 637 43.80 -22.65 -11.17
N TRP A 638 43.31 -21.43 -11.42
CA TRP A 638 42.55 -20.64 -10.46
C TRP A 638 41.65 -19.64 -11.20
N PHE A 639 40.51 -19.31 -10.58
CA PHE A 639 39.64 -18.22 -11.01
C PHE A 639 39.79 -17.03 -10.07
N LYS A 640 39.59 -15.80 -10.55
CA LYS A 640 39.40 -14.65 -9.66
C LYS A 640 38.07 -14.80 -8.92
N ALA A 641 38.02 -14.37 -7.66
CA ALA A 641 36.78 -14.32 -6.90
C ALA A 641 35.71 -13.50 -7.65
N GLU A 642 34.49 -14.03 -7.73
CA GLU A 642 33.43 -13.39 -8.49
C GLU A 642 32.73 -12.33 -7.66
N VAL A 643 32.67 -11.11 -8.21
CA VAL A 643 32.10 -9.96 -7.54
C VAL A 643 30.60 -9.89 -7.85
N TRP A 644 29.80 -10.25 -6.85
CA TRP A 644 28.32 -10.16 -6.81
C TRP A 644 27.82 -8.72 -6.58
N SER A 645 28.50 -7.77 -7.20
CA SER A 645 28.04 -6.40 -7.38
C SER A 645 28.40 -5.91 -8.77
N ASP A 646 27.62 -4.96 -9.26
CA ASP A 646 27.80 -4.39 -10.59
C ASP A 646 27.60 -2.88 -10.57
N GLU A 647 28.16 -2.21 -11.57
CA GLU A 647 28.22 -0.76 -11.66
C GLU A 647 27.08 -0.22 -12.53
N ILE A 648 26.40 0.84 -12.10
CA ILE A 648 25.36 1.51 -12.87
C ILE A 648 26.01 2.31 -14.00
N VAL A 649 25.46 2.19 -15.22
CA VAL A 649 26.00 2.84 -16.44
C VAL A 649 25.00 3.74 -17.13
N ALA A 650 23.70 3.60 -16.85
CA ALA A 650 22.66 4.50 -17.32
C ALA A 650 21.50 4.55 -16.32
N ILE A 651 20.86 5.72 -16.25
CA ILE A 651 19.66 5.98 -15.45
C ILE A 651 18.66 6.71 -16.36
N GLU A 652 17.42 6.24 -16.40
CA GLU A 652 16.33 6.76 -17.23
C GLU A 652 15.12 7.05 -16.33
N HIS A 653 14.55 8.27 -16.36
CA HIS A 653 13.35 8.61 -15.58
C HIS A 653 12.08 8.39 -16.42
N GLY A 654 11.03 7.85 -15.80
CA GLY A 654 9.78 7.49 -16.47
C GLY A 654 8.54 7.61 -15.58
N ARG A 655 7.43 7.06 -16.06
CA ARG A 655 6.18 6.88 -15.31
C ARG A 655 5.56 5.54 -15.71
N SER A 656 5.15 4.75 -14.72
CA SER A 656 4.47 3.46 -14.93
C SER A 656 3.61 3.12 -13.71
N ASP A 657 2.69 2.16 -13.82
CA ASP A 657 2.03 1.61 -12.64
C ASP A 657 3.09 0.91 -11.75
N VAL A 658 3.06 1.15 -10.44
CA VAL A 658 3.99 0.54 -9.47
C VAL A 658 3.29 -0.56 -8.68
N TYR A 659 4.02 -1.64 -8.41
CA TYR A 659 3.54 -2.89 -7.81
C TYR A 659 4.51 -3.27 -6.68
N ASP A 660 4.02 -3.83 -5.58
CA ASP A 660 4.88 -4.24 -4.46
C ASP A 660 4.35 -5.49 -3.75
N ILE A 661 5.24 -6.18 -3.04
CA ILE A 661 4.93 -7.37 -2.25
C ILE A 661 5.64 -7.34 -0.89
N SER A 662 4.95 -7.75 0.16
CA SER A 662 5.56 -8.00 1.47
C SER A 662 5.90 -9.48 1.61
N VAL A 663 7.09 -9.76 2.13
CA VAL A 663 7.69 -11.09 2.14
C VAL A 663 8.18 -11.42 3.55
N THR A 664 8.03 -12.68 3.95
CA THR A 664 8.36 -13.09 5.31
C THR A 664 9.86 -12.97 5.60
N ASP A 665 10.20 -12.99 6.90
CA ASP A 665 11.55 -13.11 7.42
C ASP A 665 12.58 -12.04 6.98
N THR A 666 12.27 -11.02 6.14
CA THR A 666 13.33 -10.22 5.49
C THR A 666 12.99 -8.84 4.88
N HIS A 667 11.75 -8.58 4.44
CA HIS A 667 11.32 -7.43 3.62
C HIS A 667 12.20 -7.14 2.41
N ARG A 668 12.95 -8.14 1.94
CA ARG A 668 13.78 -8.02 0.76
C ARG A 668 13.52 -9.19 -0.15
N TYR A 669 13.36 -8.89 -1.42
CA TYR A 669 13.14 -9.88 -2.46
C TYR A 669 14.10 -9.61 -3.62
N ALA A 670 14.53 -10.65 -4.31
CA ALA A 670 15.35 -10.58 -5.50
C ALA A 670 14.45 -10.36 -6.72
N ALA A 671 14.48 -9.15 -7.28
CA ALA A 671 13.75 -8.75 -8.49
C ALA A 671 14.71 -8.24 -9.56
N GLN A 672 14.57 -8.70 -10.80
CA GLN A 672 15.41 -8.30 -11.95
C GLN A 672 16.95 -8.43 -11.74
N GLY A 673 17.39 -9.17 -10.73
CA GLY A 673 18.80 -9.29 -10.34
C GLY A 673 19.26 -8.41 -9.16
N PHE A 674 18.36 -7.66 -8.52
CA PHE A 674 18.64 -6.68 -7.45
C PHE A 674 17.84 -7.03 -6.18
N ILE A 675 18.28 -6.56 -5.01
CA ILE A 675 17.66 -6.79 -3.70
C ILE A 675 16.99 -5.48 -3.20
N ASN A 676 15.80 -5.54 -2.55
CA ASN A 676 14.82 -4.43 -2.37
C ASN A 676 14.36 -4.23 -0.87
N HIS A 677 13.71 -3.12 -0.41
CA HIS A 677 13.52 -2.82 1.06
C HIS A 677 12.40 -1.80 1.51
N ASN A 678 11.90 -1.86 2.77
CA ASN A 678 10.87 -0.98 3.40
C ASN A 678 11.19 -0.29 4.80
N SER A 679 10.78 0.99 5.01
CA SER A 679 10.60 1.85 6.26
C SER A 679 11.80 2.34 7.20
N TYR A 680 11.57 3.29 8.17
CA TYR A 680 12.54 4.30 8.78
C TYR A 680 12.97 4.18 10.27
N TRP A 681 12.20 4.67 11.26
CA TRP A 681 12.79 5.12 12.55
C TRP A 681 13.14 3.96 13.47
N HIS A 682 12.16 3.12 13.76
CA HIS A 682 12.42 1.88 14.46
C HIS A 682 13.28 0.93 13.60
N SER A 683 13.21 1.03 12.27
CA SER A 683 14.20 0.45 11.34
C SER A 683 15.63 0.97 11.54
N THR A 684 15.83 2.26 11.82
CA THR A 684 17.14 2.89 12.04
C THR A 684 17.75 2.38 13.34
N ILE A 685 16.95 2.24 14.39
CA ILE A 685 17.36 1.66 15.67
C ILE A 685 17.65 0.15 15.51
N MET A 686 16.72 -0.61 14.91
CA MET A 686 16.83 -2.06 14.72
C MET A 686 18.00 -2.43 13.78
N THR A 687 18.01 -1.94 12.54
CA THR A 687 18.98 -2.37 11.50
C THR A 687 20.41 -1.90 11.73
N GLN A 688 20.62 -0.80 12.48
CA GLN A 688 21.97 -0.23 12.66
C GLN A 688 22.64 -0.64 13.98
N LYS A 689 21.87 -0.93 15.04
CA LYS A 689 22.43 -1.13 16.39
C LYS A 689 21.73 -2.15 17.31
N VAL A 690 20.45 -2.49 17.14
CA VAL A 690 19.70 -3.34 18.11
C VAL A 690 19.49 -4.79 17.63
N ALA A 691 19.11 -4.99 16.38
CA ALA A 691 18.81 -6.32 15.86
C ALA A 691 20.13 -7.01 15.46
N SER A 692 20.38 -8.20 16.00
CA SER A 692 21.52 -9.00 15.54
C SER A 692 21.28 -9.53 14.12
N ALA A 693 22.31 -10.10 13.48
CA ALA A 693 22.22 -10.54 12.08
C ALA A 693 21.14 -11.60 11.80
N ALA A 694 20.70 -12.36 12.82
CA ALA A 694 19.59 -13.31 12.74
C ALA A 694 18.22 -12.69 13.03
N GLU A 695 18.17 -11.45 13.53
CA GLU A 695 16.96 -10.75 13.97
C GLU A 695 16.58 -9.59 13.04
N ILE A 696 17.54 -9.01 12.31
CA ILE A 696 17.26 -8.07 11.20
C ILE A 696 16.26 -8.70 10.22
N VAL A 697 16.33 -10.03 10.10
CA VAL A 697 15.42 -10.97 9.44
C VAL A 697 13.98 -10.79 9.95
N SER A 698 13.56 -11.38 11.09
CA SER A 698 12.16 -11.29 11.56
C SER A 698 11.69 -9.86 11.88
N PHE A 699 12.59 -8.93 12.20
CA PHE A 699 12.25 -7.51 12.33
C PHE A 699 11.69 -7.00 11.00
N ALA A 700 12.42 -7.32 9.94
CA ALA A 700 11.97 -7.14 8.59
C ALA A 700 10.97 -8.23 8.15
N ASP A 701 10.08 -8.71 9.01
CA ASP A 701 8.78 -9.30 8.61
C ASP A 701 7.59 -8.46 9.10
N LEU A 702 7.81 -7.67 10.14
CA LEU A 702 6.73 -6.95 10.81
C LEU A 702 6.54 -5.54 10.23
N HIS A 703 7.65 -4.92 9.83
CA HIS A 703 7.72 -3.51 9.45
C HIS A 703 6.89 -3.11 8.22
N SER A 704 6.91 -3.89 7.13
CA SER A 704 6.26 -3.51 5.87
C SER A 704 4.73 -3.64 5.94
N GLY A 705 4.22 -4.59 6.73
CA GLY A 705 2.79 -4.75 6.99
C GLY A 705 2.14 -3.53 7.64
N VAL A 706 2.91 -2.77 8.43
CA VAL A 706 2.45 -1.53 9.08
C VAL A 706 2.31 -0.36 8.09
N VAL A 707 3.06 -0.35 6.99
CA VAL A 707 3.19 0.83 6.09
C VAL A 707 2.47 0.69 4.74
N ALA A 708 1.89 -0.47 4.46
CA ALA A 708 1.08 -0.76 3.27
C ALA A 708 -0.13 0.20 3.10
N THR A 709 -0.66 0.37 1.87
CA THR A 709 -1.74 1.35 1.60
C THR A 709 -2.87 0.75 0.77
N GLY A 710 -4.08 0.72 1.33
CA GLY A 710 -5.29 0.22 0.65
C GLY A 710 -5.93 1.26 -0.30
N GLY A 711 -6.42 0.79 -1.45
CA GLY A 711 -7.00 1.65 -2.49
C GLY A 711 -8.12 2.58 -2.00
N GLY A 712 -8.04 3.86 -2.37
CA GLY A 712 -9.02 4.89 -2.01
C GLY A 712 -8.81 5.55 -0.64
N ARG A 713 -7.94 5.00 0.23
CA ARG A 713 -7.53 5.62 1.49
C ARG A 713 -6.07 6.05 1.42
N LEU A 714 -5.77 7.24 1.90
CA LEU A 714 -4.40 7.64 2.18
C LEU A 714 -3.96 6.91 3.45
N ASN A 715 -2.85 6.17 3.42
CA ASN A 715 -2.27 5.66 4.66
C ASN A 715 -1.61 6.85 5.38
N PRO A 716 -2.06 7.24 6.60
CA PRO A 716 -1.40 8.27 7.39
C PRO A 716 0.08 7.95 7.56
N TYR A 717 0.37 6.65 7.71
CA TYR A 717 1.70 6.18 8.02
C TYR A 717 2.65 6.56 6.88
N LYS A 718 2.33 6.10 5.66
CA LYS A 718 3.17 6.32 4.48
C LYS A 718 3.47 7.79 4.19
N LEU A 719 2.49 8.68 4.37
CA LEU A 719 2.64 10.10 4.03
C LEU A 719 3.70 10.80 4.88
N GLY A 720 3.58 10.76 6.22
CA GLY A 720 4.39 11.65 7.05
C GLY A 720 5.87 11.30 7.13
N LEU A 721 6.23 10.06 6.83
CA LEU A 721 7.63 9.62 6.84
C LEU A 721 8.34 9.89 5.52
N GLU A 722 7.63 9.91 4.39
CA GLU A 722 8.15 10.49 3.16
C GLU A 722 8.32 12.00 3.32
N LEU A 723 7.39 12.67 4.01
CA LEU A 723 7.47 14.10 4.31
C LEU A 723 8.61 14.43 5.29
N LEU A 724 8.86 13.61 6.32
CA LEU A 724 10.01 13.76 7.23
C LEU A 724 11.36 13.53 6.51
N ARG A 725 11.45 12.56 5.58
CA ARG A 725 12.62 12.41 4.70
C ARG A 725 12.89 13.67 3.89
N ASP A 726 11.86 14.19 3.24
CA ASP A 726 11.96 15.37 2.38
C ASP A 726 12.42 16.61 3.17
N VAL A 727 11.90 16.80 4.39
CA VAL A 727 12.44 17.82 5.30
C VAL A 727 13.91 17.56 5.63
N GLU A 728 14.31 16.33 5.97
CA GLU A 728 15.71 16.02 6.29
C GLU A 728 16.62 16.38 5.11
N ASP A 729 16.24 16.01 3.89
CA ASP A 729 17.01 16.31 2.67
C ASP A 729 17.04 17.82 2.36
N ARG A 730 15.89 18.49 2.42
CA ARG A 730 15.80 19.95 2.15
C ARG A 730 16.62 20.75 3.15
N TRP A 731 16.60 20.41 4.44
CA TRP A 731 17.41 21.11 5.44
C TRP A 731 18.89 20.71 5.45
N ASN A 732 19.23 19.49 5.03
CA ASN A 732 20.63 19.11 4.79
C ASN A 732 21.23 19.87 3.59
N LYS A 733 20.49 19.98 2.47
CA LYS A 733 20.94 20.64 1.23
C LYS A 733 20.68 22.15 1.19
N GLY A 734 20.02 22.72 2.20
CA GLY A 734 19.69 24.15 2.25
C GLY A 734 18.64 24.61 1.24
N LYS A 735 17.73 23.72 0.82
CA LYS A 735 16.62 23.97 -0.11
C LYS A 735 15.40 24.58 0.62
N PHE A 736 15.60 25.72 1.27
CA PHE A 736 14.56 26.43 2.02
C PHE A 736 14.81 27.94 2.03
N GLY A 737 13.74 28.72 2.14
CA GLY A 737 13.79 30.17 2.27
C GLY A 737 13.98 30.91 0.95
N LYS A 738 13.92 32.24 1.06
CA LYS A 738 13.75 33.19 -0.05
C LYS A 738 14.66 32.94 -1.26
N GLU A 739 15.95 32.72 -1.05
CA GLU A 739 16.93 32.51 -2.13
C GLU A 739 16.66 31.23 -2.94
N TYR A 740 16.12 30.18 -2.30
CA TYR A 740 15.69 28.97 -2.98
C TYR A 740 14.33 29.17 -3.65
N GLU A 741 13.36 29.76 -2.94
CA GLU A 741 11.99 29.94 -3.43
C GLU A 741 11.91 30.84 -4.68
N GLU A 742 12.54 32.02 -4.65
CA GLU A 742 12.58 32.99 -5.75
C GLU A 742 13.49 32.59 -6.92
N CYS A 743 14.19 31.46 -6.84
CA CYS A 743 15.05 30.99 -7.94
C CYS A 743 14.20 30.46 -9.11
N GLU A 744 14.06 31.25 -10.17
CA GLU A 744 13.35 30.84 -11.41
C GLU A 744 14.14 29.82 -12.25
N ASP A 745 15.45 29.68 -12.03
CA ASP A 745 16.28 28.69 -12.73
C ASP A 745 16.08 27.27 -12.16
N ILE A 746 15.33 26.48 -12.93
CA ILE A 746 15.04 25.06 -12.67
C ILE A 746 16.33 24.21 -12.61
N ALA A 747 17.40 24.58 -13.34
CA ALA A 747 18.67 23.85 -13.30
C ALA A 747 19.45 24.13 -11.99
N ALA A 748 19.45 25.39 -11.54
CA ALA A 748 20.01 25.77 -10.24
C ALA A 748 19.23 25.13 -9.08
N LYS A 749 17.89 25.18 -9.09
CA LYS A 749 17.04 24.49 -8.09
C LYS A 749 17.32 22.99 -7.99
N ARG A 750 17.54 22.31 -9.12
CA ARG A 750 17.85 20.86 -9.17
C ARG A 750 19.22 20.51 -8.60
N THR A 751 20.22 21.35 -8.83
CA THR A 751 21.61 21.14 -8.36
C THR A 751 21.92 21.81 -7.02
N TRP A 752 20.89 22.34 -6.34
CA TRP A 752 21.01 23.06 -5.08
C TRP A 752 21.41 22.13 -3.92
N ASP A 753 22.68 22.21 -3.54
CA ASP A 753 23.23 21.66 -2.30
C ASP A 753 24.18 22.67 -1.65
N ARG A 754 23.84 23.10 -0.44
CA ARG A 754 24.63 24.00 0.42
C ARG A 754 25.33 23.26 1.57
N GLN A 755 25.14 21.95 1.70
CA GLN A 755 25.79 21.06 2.69
C GLN A 755 25.68 21.57 4.14
N LEU A 756 24.51 22.11 4.50
CA LEU A 756 24.26 22.71 5.82
C LEU A 756 24.09 21.66 6.93
N GLY A 757 23.66 20.45 6.58
CA GLY A 757 23.51 19.34 7.54
C GLY A 757 22.42 19.52 8.60
N LEU A 758 21.48 20.46 8.41
CA LEU A 758 20.49 20.87 9.41
C LEU A 758 19.26 19.95 9.49
N GLY A 759 19.19 18.88 8.69
CA GLY A 759 18.01 18.02 8.55
C GLY A 759 17.51 17.45 9.89
N ARG A 760 18.41 16.85 10.68
CA ARG A 760 18.07 16.30 12.01
C ARG A 760 17.60 17.37 13.00
N GLN A 761 18.21 18.56 12.96
CA GLN A 761 17.77 19.68 13.80
C GLN A 761 16.33 20.08 13.43
N LYS A 762 16.00 20.12 12.13
CA LYS A 762 14.64 20.43 11.67
C LYS A 762 13.65 19.31 12.00
N ILE A 763 14.01 18.03 11.93
CA ILE A 763 13.13 16.94 12.40
C ILE A 763 12.77 17.14 13.88
N PHE A 764 13.74 17.43 14.75
CA PHE A 764 13.47 17.64 16.18
C PHE A 764 12.70 18.93 16.47
N GLU A 765 12.80 19.95 15.62
CA GLU A 765 11.95 21.14 15.64
C GLU A 765 10.51 20.82 15.22
N ILE A 766 10.33 20.04 14.14
CA ILE A 766 9.00 19.62 13.65
C ILE A 766 8.28 18.80 14.71
N ARG A 767 8.95 17.75 15.22
CA ARG A 767 8.49 16.93 16.35
C ARG A 767 7.98 17.78 17.51
N LYS A 768 8.65 18.90 17.81
CA LYS A 768 8.33 19.76 18.95
C LYS A 768 7.10 20.65 18.71
N LEU A 769 6.96 21.24 17.53
CA LEU A 769 6.02 22.36 17.32
C LEU A 769 4.76 21.99 16.52
N TYR A 770 4.84 21.03 15.60
CA TYR A 770 3.81 20.82 14.59
C TYR A 770 2.84 19.69 14.96
N ASN A 771 1.67 19.73 14.34
CA ASN A 771 0.67 18.65 14.26
C ASN A 771 0.44 18.30 12.78
N ASP A 772 -0.34 17.28 12.45
CA ASP A 772 -0.53 16.83 11.06
C ASP A 772 -1.00 17.95 10.13
N VAL A 773 -1.92 18.81 10.60
CA VAL A 773 -2.45 19.94 9.83
C VAL A 773 -1.35 20.94 9.51
N THR A 774 -0.59 21.39 10.51
CA THR A 774 0.49 22.38 10.32
C THR A 774 1.73 21.79 9.66
N PHE A 775 2.01 20.49 9.88
CA PHE A 775 3.09 19.76 9.23
C PHE A 775 2.83 19.63 7.72
N ILE A 776 1.59 19.34 7.33
CA ILE A 776 1.18 19.34 5.93
C ILE A 776 1.04 20.76 5.38
N ASP A 777 0.60 21.75 6.16
CA ASP A 777 0.50 23.12 5.65
C ASP A 777 1.88 23.75 5.40
N GLU A 778 2.86 23.57 6.29
CA GLU A 778 4.20 24.13 6.14
C GLU A 778 5.07 23.33 5.16
N PHE A 779 5.07 22.00 5.24
CA PHE A 779 6.07 21.18 4.55
C PHE A 779 5.57 20.49 3.28
N LEU A 780 4.26 20.33 3.06
CA LEU A 780 3.73 19.74 1.81
C LEU A 780 3.86 20.75 0.66
N THR A 781 4.96 20.68 -0.09
CA THR A 781 5.23 21.58 -1.22
C THR A 781 4.55 21.12 -2.52
N PRO A 782 4.41 21.99 -3.54
CA PRO A 782 3.99 21.59 -4.88
C PRO A 782 4.86 20.47 -5.46
N GLU A 783 6.17 20.55 -5.25
CA GLU A 783 7.14 19.53 -5.64
C GLU A 783 6.83 18.20 -4.97
N PHE A 784 6.68 18.17 -3.64
CA PHE A 784 6.38 16.96 -2.88
C PHE A 784 5.06 16.30 -3.33
N VAL A 785 4.02 17.09 -3.63
CA VAL A 785 2.73 16.60 -4.15
C VAL A 785 2.86 15.99 -5.55
N LEU A 786 3.66 16.59 -6.42
CA LEU A 786 3.91 16.10 -7.78
C LEU A 786 4.80 14.84 -7.79
N GLU A 787 5.77 14.76 -6.89
CA GLU A 787 6.69 13.64 -6.72
C GLU A 787 6.00 12.43 -6.09
N ASN A 788 5.26 12.63 -4.99
CA ASN A 788 4.52 11.54 -4.31
C ASN A 788 3.14 11.25 -4.92
N LYS A 789 2.71 12.05 -5.92
CA LYS A 789 1.46 11.92 -6.69
C LYS A 789 0.19 11.80 -5.85
N LEU A 790 0.02 12.77 -4.94
CA LEU A 790 -1.21 12.92 -4.17
C LEU A 790 -2.31 13.49 -5.08
N PHE A 791 -3.33 12.70 -5.38
CA PHE A 791 -4.49 13.12 -6.18
C PHE A 791 -5.76 13.18 -5.33
N THR A 792 -6.70 14.05 -5.71
CA THR A 792 -8.02 14.12 -5.05
C THR A 792 -9.09 13.50 -5.91
N PHE A 793 -9.93 12.67 -5.29
CA PHE A 793 -11.02 11.95 -5.95
C PHE A 793 -12.37 12.55 -5.56
N ARG A 794 -13.29 12.67 -6.52
CA ARG A 794 -14.70 12.99 -6.31
C ARG A 794 -15.49 11.72 -6.63
N TYR A 795 -16.34 11.31 -5.70
CA TYR A 795 -17.31 10.26 -5.96
C TYR A 795 -18.40 10.83 -6.88
N ASN A 796 -18.54 10.27 -8.08
CA ASN A 796 -19.54 10.66 -9.05
C ASN A 796 -20.80 9.80 -8.84
N ARG A 797 -21.92 10.46 -8.46
CA ARG A 797 -23.20 9.81 -8.18
C ARG A 797 -23.86 9.19 -9.42
N ASP A 798 -23.48 9.64 -10.62
CA ASP A 798 -24.06 9.16 -11.89
C ASP A 798 -23.33 7.92 -12.45
N THR A 799 -22.09 7.68 -12.03
CA THR A 799 -21.25 6.55 -12.49
C THR A 799 -20.91 5.54 -11.38
N ASP A 800 -21.27 5.83 -10.13
CA ASP A 800 -20.92 5.06 -8.91
C ASP A 800 -19.40 4.83 -8.75
N LEU A 801 -18.58 5.75 -9.28
CA LEU A 801 -17.12 5.63 -9.35
C LEU A 801 -16.41 6.84 -8.75
N TYR A 802 -15.19 6.61 -8.27
CA TYR A 802 -14.28 7.65 -7.79
C TYR A 802 -13.44 8.18 -8.96
N GLU A 803 -13.84 9.35 -9.46
CA GLU A 803 -13.18 10.04 -10.56
C GLU A 803 -12.13 11.03 -10.02
N ILE A 804 -11.08 11.33 -10.80
CA ILE A 804 -10.05 12.29 -10.40
C ILE A 804 -10.64 13.70 -10.46
N ALA A 805 -10.82 14.33 -9.30
CA ALA A 805 -11.48 15.62 -9.16
C ALA A 805 -10.62 16.79 -9.65
N SER A 806 -9.34 16.79 -9.28
CA SER A 806 -8.38 17.82 -9.67
C SER A 806 -6.93 17.35 -9.48
N ARG A 807 -6.04 18.03 -10.21
CA ARG A 807 -4.58 17.89 -10.14
C ARG A 807 -3.89 19.15 -9.62
N GLU A 808 -4.64 20.21 -9.29
CA GLU A 808 -4.03 21.43 -8.77
C GLU A 808 -3.53 21.22 -7.34
N PHE A 809 -2.26 21.58 -7.08
CA PHE A 809 -1.65 21.51 -5.76
C PHE A 809 -2.52 22.16 -4.68
N ARG A 810 -3.13 23.30 -5.00
CA ARG A 810 -4.01 24.04 -4.09
C ARG A 810 -5.22 23.21 -3.64
N GLU A 811 -5.99 22.65 -4.57
CA GLU A 811 -7.11 21.76 -4.24
C GLU A 811 -6.68 20.47 -3.52
N ILE A 812 -5.48 19.95 -3.83
CA ILE A 812 -4.91 18.77 -3.17
C ILE A 812 -4.60 19.10 -1.71
N LYS A 813 -3.90 20.21 -1.46
CA LYS A 813 -3.56 20.70 -0.13
C LYS A 813 -4.82 21.03 0.66
N GLU A 814 -5.74 21.82 0.09
CA GLU A 814 -7.00 22.22 0.73
C GLU A 814 -7.86 21.00 1.11
N LYS A 815 -7.98 19.96 0.27
CA LYS A 815 -8.76 18.75 0.61
C LYS A 815 -8.04 17.80 1.58
N LEU A 816 -6.71 17.78 1.61
CA LEU A 816 -5.94 17.06 2.63
C LEU A 816 -6.06 17.76 4.00
N LEU A 817 -5.84 19.07 4.02
CA LEU A 817 -6.02 19.90 5.21
C LEU A 817 -7.46 19.85 5.72
N PHE A 818 -8.48 19.88 4.86
CA PHE A 818 -9.88 19.74 5.28
C PHE A 818 -10.19 18.39 5.96
N ARG A 819 -9.57 17.29 5.52
CA ARG A 819 -9.75 15.96 6.16
C ARG A 819 -9.08 15.84 7.53
N LEU A 820 -8.15 16.73 7.85
CA LEU A 820 -7.35 16.68 9.09
C LEU A 820 -7.75 17.80 10.06
N THR A 821 -8.13 18.96 9.52
CA THR A 821 -8.76 20.05 10.24
C THR A 821 -10.04 19.53 10.88
N ASN A 822 -10.13 19.63 12.20
CA ASN A 822 -11.27 19.11 12.98
C ASN A 822 -11.60 17.63 12.66
N PHE A 823 -10.60 16.82 12.25
CA PHE A 823 -10.76 15.43 11.79
C PHE A 823 -11.77 15.21 10.64
N GLY A 824 -12.01 16.23 9.82
CA GLY A 824 -13.05 16.19 8.78
C GLY A 824 -14.47 16.16 9.35
N GLN A 825 -14.64 16.51 10.62
CA GLN A 825 -15.94 16.67 11.28
C GLN A 825 -16.44 18.10 11.11
N PRO A 826 -17.76 18.32 10.91
CA PRO A 826 -18.31 19.65 10.64
C PRO A 826 -18.07 20.63 11.80
N PHE A 827 -17.79 21.88 11.45
CA PHE A 827 -17.66 22.97 12.43
C PHE A 827 -19.04 23.44 12.91
N ILE A 828 -19.50 22.90 14.03
CA ILE A 828 -20.74 23.31 14.69
C ILE A 828 -20.41 24.21 15.89
N TYR A 829 -21.17 25.29 16.07
CA TYR A 829 -21.05 26.22 17.20
C TYR A 829 -22.44 26.45 17.82
N VAL A 830 -22.52 26.61 19.14
CA VAL A 830 -23.68 27.23 19.78
C VAL A 830 -23.60 28.73 19.55
N GLU A 831 -24.55 29.32 18.81
CA GLU A 831 -24.59 30.76 18.56
C GLU A 831 -25.62 31.48 19.44
N ASP A 832 -26.68 30.79 19.85
CA ASP A 832 -27.68 31.30 20.80
C ASP A 832 -28.32 30.12 21.56
N GLY A 833 -28.28 30.13 22.90
CA GLY A 833 -28.98 29.18 23.78
C GLY A 833 -30.33 29.70 24.28
N ASN A 834 -30.73 30.91 23.87
CA ASN A 834 -32.01 31.53 24.17
C ASN A 834 -32.73 31.97 22.89
N TYR A 835 -32.67 31.13 21.85
CA TYR A 835 -33.24 31.44 20.54
C TYR A 835 -34.73 31.76 20.63
N ASN A 836 -35.16 32.76 19.85
CA ASN A 836 -36.47 33.42 19.93
C ASN A 836 -36.88 33.90 21.35
N ASN A 837 -35.94 34.04 22.28
CA ASN A 837 -36.20 34.30 23.70
C ASN A 837 -37.02 33.17 24.39
N ARG A 838 -36.86 31.91 23.95
CA ARG A 838 -37.59 30.72 24.44
C ARG A 838 -36.71 29.71 25.20
N GLY A 839 -35.41 29.98 25.34
CA GLY A 839 -34.43 28.98 25.83
C GLY A 839 -34.18 27.84 24.84
N GLU A 840 -34.49 28.03 23.57
CA GLU A 840 -34.20 27.05 22.51
C GLU A 840 -32.72 27.16 22.10
N MET A 841 -32.09 26.02 21.81
CA MET A 841 -30.68 26.03 21.37
C MET A 841 -30.61 26.24 19.86
N TYR A 842 -29.77 27.18 19.42
CA TYR A 842 -29.45 27.46 18.03
C TYR A 842 -27.98 27.14 17.76
N LEU A 843 -27.79 26.07 17.01
CA LEU A 843 -26.52 25.63 16.48
C LEU A 843 -26.34 26.21 15.08
N ARG A 844 -25.14 26.69 14.76
CA ARG A 844 -24.76 27.01 13.38
C ARG A 844 -23.65 26.07 12.93
N HIS A 845 -23.91 25.32 11.87
CA HIS A 845 -22.88 24.69 11.07
C HIS A 845 -22.22 25.75 10.19
N ARG A 846 -20.91 26.00 10.40
CA ARG A 846 -20.10 26.68 9.39
C ARG A 846 -19.86 25.69 8.25
N HIS A 847 -20.67 25.80 7.21
CA HIS A 847 -20.48 25.05 5.97
C HIS A 847 -19.18 25.48 5.28
N GLU A 848 -18.30 24.52 5.04
CA GLU A 848 -17.01 24.70 4.37
C GLU A 848 -16.97 23.89 3.05
N GLY A 849 -18.11 23.85 2.33
CA GLY A 849 -18.25 23.14 1.06
C GLY A 849 -18.66 21.66 1.16
N VAL A 850 -19.09 21.21 2.34
CA VAL A 850 -19.54 19.83 2.59
C VAL A 850 -20.84 19.83 3.40
N ASP A 851 -21.89 19.23 2.83
CA ASP A 851 -23.20 19.10 3.47
C ASP A 851 -23.18 18.05 4.61
N LEU A 852 -24.02 18.28 5.62
CA LEU A 852 -24.17 17.34 6.75
C LEU A 852 -24.84 16.03 6.32
N LYS A 853 -24.35 14.90 6.83
CA LYS A 853 -25.10 13.64 6.77
C LYS A 853 -26.37 13.76 7.60
N MET A 854 -27.52 13.74 6.94
CA MET A 854 -28.79 14.12 7.57
C MET A 854 -29.19 13.21 8.75
N ASP A 855 -28.94 11.91 8.65
CA ASP A 855 -29.28 10.95 9.71
C ASP A 855 -28.44 11.24 10.98
N TYR A 856 -27.13 11.40 10.82
CA TYR A 856 -26.20 11.77 11.89
C TYR A 856 -26.56 13.15 12.49
N ALA A 857 -26.93 14.13 11.67
CA ALA A 857 -27.34 15.44 12.15
C ALA A 857 -28.63 15.36 12.99
N ARG A 858 -29.61 14.55 12.56
CA ARG A 858 -30.84 14.29 13.31
C ARG A 858 -30.56 13.59 14.64
N ASP A 859 -29.78 12.52 14.65
CA ASP A 859 -29.48 11.79 15.89
C ASP A 859 -28.63 12.62 16.86
N THR A 860 -27.70 13.44 16.34
CA THR A 860 -26.99 14.46 17.13
C THR A 860 -27.98 15.46 17.76
N MET A 861 -28.96 15.96 16.99
CA MET A 861 -29.99 16.87 17.52
C MET A 861 -30.92 16.19 18.54
N ARG A 862 -31.24 14.89 18.40
CA ARG A 862 -31.97 14.12 19.42
C ARG A 862 -31.19 14.06 20.73
N ASN A 863 -29.89 13.78 20.66
CA ASN A 863 -29.04 13.61 21.84
C ASN A 863 -28.67 14.94 22.49
N LEU A 864 -28.52 16.02 21.72
CA LEU A 864 -28.45 17.38 22.26
C LEU A 864 -29.78 17.79 22.92
N HIS A 865 -30.93 17.42 22.37
CA HIS A 865 -32.23 17.66 23.01
C HIS A 865 -32.42 16.85 24.30
N LYS A 866 -31.95 15.60 24.38
CA LYS A 866 -31.96 14.81 25.63
C LYS A 866 -31.28 15.57 26.78
N ILE A 867 -30.16 16.26 26.50
CA ILE A 867 -29.38 17.01 27.50
C ILE A 867 -29.95 18.42 27.72
N TRP A 868 -30.35 19.12 26.66
CA TRP A 868 -30.84 20.50 26.73
C TRP A 868 -32.29 20.62 27.22
N THR A 869 -33.09 19.56 27.08
CA THR A 869 -34.53 19.44 27.46
C THR A 869 -35.51 20.38 26.76
N ARG A 870 -35.03 21.24 25.84
CA ARG A 870 -35.80 22.20 25.05
C ARG A 870 -35.47 22.02 23.55
N PRO A 871 -36.31 22.55 22.64
CA PRO A 871 -36.07 22.43 21.20
C PRO A 871 -34.67 22.86 20.77
N VAL A 872 -34.12 22.11 19.81
CA VAL A 872 -32.79 22.33 19.23
C VAL A 872 -32.96 22.65 17.75
N HIS A 873 -32.30 23.71 17.31
CA HIS A 873 -32.27 24.19 15.94
C HIS A 873 -30.85 24.13 15.40
N LEU A 874 -30.71 23.81 14.11
CA LEU A 874 -29.43 23.73 13.42
C LEU A 874 -29.52 24.46 12.07
N GLU A 875 -28.88 25.62 11.96
CA GLU A 875 -28.62 26.26 10.67
C GLU A 875 -27.53 25.48 9.94
N THR A 876 -27.83 25.05 8.71
CA THR A 876 -26.86 24.48 7.77
C THR A 876 -27.21 24.88 6.34
N VAL A 877 -26.26 24.73 5.42
CA VAL A 877 -26.53 24.70 3.99
C VAL A 877 -26.85 23.26 3.57
N ILE A 878 -27.78 23.09 2.62
CA ILE A 878 -28.09 21.84 1.90
C ILE A 878 -28.39 22.21 0.44
N ASP A 879 -27.76 21.55 -0.54
CA ASP A 879 -27.92 21.84 -1.98
C ASP A 879 -27.80 23.36 -2.30
N ASP A 880 -26.76 24.01 -1.76
CA ASP A 880 -26.47 25.46 -1.84
C ASP A 880 -27.57 26.40 -1.28
N LYS A 881 -28.48 25.90 -0.43
CA LYS A 881 -29.60 26.64 0.16
C LYS A 881 -29.55 26.61 1.69
N LYS A 882 -29.84 27.71 2.37
CA LYS A 882 -29.90 27.75 3.84
C LYS A 882 -31.15 27.06 4.37
N ARG A 883 -30.93 26.17 5.32
CA ARG A 883 -31.96 25.39 6.00
C ARG A 883 -31.81 25.52 7.52
N LEU A 884 -32.94 25.70 8.18
CA LEU A 884 -33.08 25.51 9.61
C LEU A 884 -33.72 24.13 9.82
N LEU A 885 -32.92 23.18 10.30
CA LEU A 885 -33.43 21.95 10.89
C LEU A 885 -33.87 22.28 12.31
N SER A 886 -35.01 21.74 12.75
CA SER A 886 -35.54 21.94 14.10
C SER A 886 -36.08 20.62 14.64
N PHE A 887 -35.76 20.32 15.90
CA PHE A 887 -36.25 19.16 16.64
C PHE A 887 -36.91 19.60 17.94
N ASP A 888 -38.17 19.20 18.16
CA ASP A 888 -38.99 19.63 19.29
C ASP A 888 -39.10 18.59 20.43
N GLY A 889 -38.36 17.48 20.32
CA GLY A 889 -38.45 16.32 21.21
C GLY A 889 -39.24 15.15 20.63
N SER A 890 -40.12 15.41 19.66
CA SER A 890 -40.93 14.43 18.93
C SER A 890 -40.52 14.35 17.46
N ASP A 891 -40.71 15.45 16.74
CA ASP A 891 -40.67 15.51 15.28
C ASP A 891 -39.54 16.40 14.76
N PHE A 892 -39.13 16.13 13.52
CA PHE A 892 -38.18 16.96 12.78
C PHE A 892 -38.92 17.84 11.77
N SER A 893 -38.68 19.14 11.84
CA SER A 893 -39.12 20.10 10.83
C SER A 893 -37.91 20.74 10.12
N GLU A 894 -38.05 20.94 8.81
CA GLU A 894 -37.08 21.64 7.97
C GLU A 894 -37.72 22.90 7.41
N ARG A 895 -37.06 24.05 7.58
CA ARG A 895 -37.52 25.33 7.02
C ARG A 895 -36.42 25.97 6.18
N ARG A 896 -36.77 26.51 5.02
CA ARG A 896 -35.86 27.34 4.21
C ARG A 896 -35.67 28.72 4.87
N ILE A 897 -34.42 29.19 4.92
CA ILE A 897 -34.07 30.53 5.43
C ILE A 897 -33.80 31.54 4.29
N ASP A 898 -33.57 31.05 3.05
CA ASP A 898 -33.54 31.88 1.83
C ASP A 898 -34.92 32.47 1.48
#